data_AF-A0A9P8G3Z5-F1
#
_entry.id   AF-A0A9P8G3Z5-F1
#
_cell.length_a   1.000
_cell.length_b   1.000
_cell.length_c   1.000
_cell.angle_alpha   90.00
_cell.angle_beta   90.00
_cell.angle_gamma   90.00
#
_symmetry.space_group_name_H-M   'P 1'
#
loop_
_entity.id
_entity.type
_entity.pdbx_description
1 polymer ?
#
loop_
_entity_poly.entity_id
_entity_poly.type
_entity_poly.pdbx_seq_one_letter_code
_entity_poly.pdbx_strand_id
1 'polypeptide(L)'
;MEEDPLAYHKSVLKEEMLARRLRQAGDLRRVSQTREQLVKEFANRPSPFSPVAKQVPRPGPEDFYRPCYLPLAQLKKIFLKDLKFETHHRGSFLLLRVFCQPFRKAAVMAAVEDETGDVDRVALYHTKEALRAFEVVPEGTVITVKEPFYRLEEDGRYVLRVDHPSDMVVLDQHHKLCPEQWQNREEIQLTALEWKREGSKAFVRGEYPEAHRCYTRGLARLDPDADEGTRDLMRDLYHHRSSTNLHLHRYDATILDAFLSTSNGRDDTSKAKDSEAWFRRGRANYQLGHYADALKAFERMLMLAPSDSRGHEEFKKTNARLLEQQQGAYNFADIIDEVTKNGFSVDRASFISRTEVRHTQDRGRGLFASQDIRMGDLILCEKAFMAAHPDDRTPNSRLQVWLDSVQKVIDNPSQSKDLLGLYAGQPDTSPTSAPMIDGSPVVDTFKVSKLLDLNGFSFAVGRESQAYGTSARMTMMTPKSTGLWSRIANANHACLSNAVRSFIGDMIILRAAKDIKNGEEITISYQNPAPLLEDRQKVLSGSWGFRCNCPLCTFESSLGVKMQTLADHVETSLAFMGDRNLNDVLTTDSELVAMAEIVAEDLEEIYADNLMHRLPCLGMADVWQWLSQTYCQDRNRTQLKRCATKILEGYGYWITVQNSGISIDCTYGIPAIGVVDALMYLSYVAEGEQQIELSQEFKASARKIYEIVNGSMMGFELKY
;
A
#
# COMPACT_ATOMS: atom_id res chain seq x y z
N MET A 1 -0.12 -0.68 -41.40
CA MET A 1 0.29 -1.41 -40.19
C MET A 1 1.59 -2.10 -40.52
N GLU A 2 2.72 -1.45 -40.27
CA GLU A 2 4.01 -2.13 -40.33
C GLU A 2 4.21 -2.81 -38.97
N GLU A 3 4.22 -4.14 -38.94
CA GLU A 3 4.56 -4.87 -37.73
C GLU A 3 6.01 -4.56 -37.35
N ASP A 4 6.23 -4.10 -36.12
CA ASP A 4 7.56 -3.86 -35.56
C ASP A 4 8.39 -5.17 -35.66
N PRO A 5 9.46 -5.23 -36.49
CA PRO A 5 10.27 -6.43 -36.66
C PRO A 5 10.86 -6.94 -35.34
N LEU A 6 11.07 -6.03 -34.38
CA LEU A 6 11.56 -6.33 -33.05
C LEU A 6 10.50 -7.05 -32.21
N ALA A 7 9.21 -6.71 -32.38
CA ALA A 7 8.10 -7.39 -31.73
C ALA A 7 7.93 -8.82 -32.26
N TYR A 8 8.05 -9.02 -33.58
CA TYR A 8 8.04 -10.34 -34.20
C TYR A 8 9.20 -11.22 -33.70
N HIS A 9 10.44 -10.70 -33.69
CA HIS A 9 11.60 -11.46 -33.20
C HIS A 9 11.49 -11.83 -31.72
N LYS A 10 10.95 -10.93 -30.88
CA LYS A 10 10.67 -11.23 -29.46
C LYS A 10 9.60 -12.33 -29.31
N SER A 11 8.57 -12.34 -30.15
CA SER A 11 7.54 -13.38 -30.17
C SER A 11 8.16 -14.75 -30.51
N VAL A 12 8.96 -14.81 -31.58
CA VAL A 12 9.63 -16.06 -32.01
C VAL A 12 10.57 -16.59 -30.92
N LEU A 13 11.38 -15.72 -30.31
CA LEU A 13 12.25 -16.11 -29.20
C LEU A 13 11.46 -16.63 -28.00
N LYS A 14 10.33 -16.00 -27.65
CA LYS A 14 9.45 -16.48 -26.57
C LYS A 14 8.88 -17.86 -26.89
N GLU A 15 8.45 -18.10 -28.13
CA GLU A 15 7.95 -19.40 -28.57
C GLU A 15 9.03 -20.48 -28.53
N GLU A 16 10.24 -20.17 -28.98
CA GLU A 16 11.37 -21.11 -28.93
C GLU A 16 11.76 -21.46 -27.48
N MET A 17 11.77 -20.47 -26.60
CA MET A 17 11.99 -20.67 -25.16
C MET A 17 10.90 -21.54 -24.54
N LEU A 18 9.63 -21.28 -24.86
CA LEU A 18 8.51 -22.10 -24.41
C LEU A 18 8.64 -23.55 -24.90
N ALA A 19 8.97 -23.73 -26.18
CA ALA A 19 9.19 -25.05 -26.75
C ALA A 19 10.36 -25.77 -26.07
N ARG A 20 11.43 -25.06 -25.72
CA ARG A 20 12.56 -25.62 -24.95
C ARG A 20 12.12 -26.04 -23.55
N ARG A 21 11.35 -25.20 -22.84
CA ARG A 21 10.78 -25.55 -21.52
C ARG A 21 10.00 -26.85 -21.60
N LEU A 22 9.09 -26.96 -22.56
CA LEU A 22 8.25 -28.15 -22.75
C LEU A 22 9.07 -29.41 -23.08
N ARG A 23 10.13 -29.29 -23.89
CA ARG A 23 10.98 -30.43 -24.28
C ARG A 23 11.84 -30.97 -23.13
N GLN A 24 12.29 -30.10 -22.21
CA GLN A 24 13.24 -30.48 -21.16
C GLN A 24 12.57 -30.64 -19.79
N ALA A 25 11.31 -30.22 -19.63
CA ALA A 25 10.61 -30.28 -18.34
C ALA A 25 10.62 -31.70 -17.75
N GLY A 26 11.04 -31.81 -16.49
CA GLY A 26 11.13 -33.08 -15.76
C GLY A 26 12.39 -33.91 -16.04
N ASP A 27 13.18 -33.58 -17.07
CA ASP A 27 14.49 -34.20 -17.28
C ASP A 27 15.46 -33.78 -16.17
N LEU A 28 16.40 -34.67 -15.84
CA LEU A 28 17.49 -34.38 -14.91
C LEU A 28 18.34 -33.21 -15.44
N ARG A 29 18.73 -32.33 -14.50
CA ARG A 29 19.69 -31.25 -14.72
C ARG A 29 20.95 -31.85 -15.32
N ARG A 30 21.39 -31.24 -16.42
CA ARG A 30 22.69 -31.52 -17.03
C ARG A 30 23.69 -30.51 -16.50
N VAL A 31 24.81 -30.98 -15.96
CA VAL A 31 25.92 -30.11 -15.56
C VAL A 31 26.36 -29.31 -16.79
N SER A 32 26.14 -28.01 -16.74
CA SER A 32 26.38 -27.09 -17.87
C SER A 32 27.40 -26.02 -17.54
N GLN A 33 27.86 -25.94 -16.29
CA GLN A 33 28.77 -24.92 -15.81
C GLN A 33 29.87 -25.52 -14.94
N THR A 34 31.09 -25.02 -15.09
CA THR A 34 32.21 -25.37 -14.21
C THR A 34 32.45 -24.28 -13.16
N ARG A 35 33.18 -24.63 -12.09
CA ARG A 35 33.57 -23.66 -11.06
C ARG A 35 34.34 -22.49 -11.65
N GLU A 36 35.27 -22.75 -12.57
CA GLU A 36 36.08 -21.69 -13.22
C GLU A 36 35.21 -20.75 -14.06
N GLN A 37 34.19 -21.29 -14.75
CA GLN A 37 33.26 -20.49 -15.54
C GLN A 37 32.45 -19.55 -14.64
N LEU A 38 31.93 -20.05 -13.52
CA LEU A 38 31.19 -19.24 -12.55
C LEU A 38 32.07 -18.18 -11.88
N VAL A 39 33.29 -18.53 -11.46
CA VAL A 39 34.25 -17.56 -10.92
C VAL A 39 34.53 -16.46 -11.93
N LYS A 40 34.79 -16.82 -13.20
CA LYS A 40 35.04 -15.83 -14.26
C LYS A 40 33.82 -14.95 -14.54
N GLU A 41 32.62 -15.50 -14.50
CA GLU A 41 31.36 -14.76 -14.68
C GLU A 41 31.13 -13.76 -13.54
N PHE A 42 31.28 -14.21 -12.29
CA PHE A 42 31.06 -13.38 -11.10
C PHE A 42 32.18 -12.34 -10.89
N ALA A 43 33.41 -12.64 -11.33
CA ALA A 43 34.50 -11.66 -11.38
C ALA A 43 34.26 -10.59 -12.45
N ASN A 44 33.77 -10.98 -13.64
CA ASN A 44 33.39 -10.06 -14.72
C ASN A 44 31.97 -9.49 -14.55
N ARG A 45 31.53 -9.30 -13.30
CA ARG A 45 30.22 -8.73 -13.00
C ARG A 45 30.03 -7.40 -13.74
N PRO A 46 28.82 -7.08 -14.21
CA PRO A 46 28.55 -5.76 -14.78
C PRO A 46 28.95 -4.67 -13.77
N SER A 47 29.89 -3.80 -14.15
CA SER A 47 30.23 -2.58 -13.39
C SER A 47 29.03 -1.61 -13.44
N PRO A 48 28.74 -0.82 -12.39
CA PRO A 48 27.42 -0.21 -12.23
C PRO A 48 27.25 0.94 -13.24
N PHE A 49 26.47 0.71 -14.28
CA PHE A 49 25.95 1.79 -15.12
C PHE A 49 24.42 1.79 -15.01
N SER A 50 23.95 2.85 -14.35
CA SER A 50 22.57 3.28 -14.18
C SER A 50 21.83 2.73 -12.95
N PRO A 51 21.33 3.62 -12.05
CA PRO A 51 20.34 3.29 -11.03
C PRO A 51 18.97 2.96 -11.62
N VAL A 52 18.82 2.98 -12.95
CA VAL A 52 17.65 2.41 -13.61
C VAL A 52 17.84 0.89 -13.57
N ALA A 53 17.56 0.29 -12.41
CA ALA A 53 17.18 -1.10 -12.36
C ALA A 53 16.16 -1.29 -13.49
N LYS A 54 16.45 -2.16 -14.46
CA LYS A 54 15.36 -2.72 -15.28
C LYS A 54 14.41 -3.32 -14.25
N GLN A 55 13.31 -2.61 -14.00
CA GLN A 55 12.41 -2.96 -12.91
C GLN A 55 12.01 -4.41 -13.08
N VAL A 56 12.03 -5.16 -11.98
CA VAL A 56 11.54 -6.54 -11.99
C VAL A 56 10.08 -6.45 -12.42
N PRO A 57 9.71 -6.97 -13.60
CA PRO A 57 8.31 -6.98 -13.99
C PRO A 57 7.57 -7.80 -12.96
N ARG A 58 6.38 -7.33 -12.59
CA ARG A 58 5.56 -8.06 -11.65
C ARG A 58 5.19 -9.42 -12.27
N PRO A 59 5.42 -10.53 -11.56
CA PRO A 59 5.13 -11.87 -12.07
C PRO A 59 3.65 -12.00 -12.43
N GLY A 60 3.38 -12.70 -13.53
CA GLY A 60 2.01 -13.04 -13.95
C GLY A 60 1.44 -14.20 -13.12
N PRO A 61 0.12 -14.46 -13.17
CA PRO A 61 -0.49 -15.60 -12.47
C PRO A 61 0.16 -16.96 -12.77
N GLU A 62 0.71 -17.13 -13.98
CA GLU A 62 1.45 -18.31 -14.44
C GLU A 62 2.77 -18.56 -13.69
N ASP A 63 3.32 -17.53 -13.05
CA ASP A 63 4.55 -17.61 -12.25
C ASP A 63 4.26 -17.96 -10.78
N PHE A 64 3.00 -17.98 -10.36
CA PHE A 64 2.64 -18.04 -8.95
C PHE A 64 2.79 -19.46 -8.40
N TYR A 65 3.58 -19.58 -7.32
CA TYR A 65 3.69 -20.80 -6.54
C TYR A 65 3.76 -20.49 -5.05
N ARG A 66 3.32 -21.43 -4.21
CA ARG A 66 3.31 -21.24 -2.74
C ARG A 66 4.72 -21.34 -2.15
N PRO A 67 5.03 -20.58 -1.08
CA PRO A 67 6.26 -20.78 -0.30
C PRO A 67 6.24 -22.14 0.43
N CYS A 68 7.39 -22.55 0.94
CA CYS A 68 7.50 -23.72 1.78
C CYS A 68 6.96 -23.44 3.19
N TYR A 69 5.93 -24.20 3.59
CA TYR A 69 5.35 -24.15 4.94
C TYR A 69 5.88 -25.25 5.87
N LEU A 70 6.88 -26.02 5.45
CA LEU A 70 7.45 -27.11 6.25
C LEU A 70 8.74 -26.65 6.98
N PRO A 71 8.92 -27.05 8.25
CA PRO A 71 10.20 -26.93 8.93
C PRO A 71 11.30 -27.69 8.18
N LEU A 72 12.52 -27.17 8.20
CA LEU A 72 13.68 -27.78 7.52
C LEU A 72 13.88 -29.24 7.95
N ALA A 73 13.63 -29.57 9.21
CA ALA A 73 13.75 -30.93 9.76
C ALA A 73 12.80 -31.96 9.12
N GLN A 74 11.73 -31.52 8.45
CA GLN A 74 10.77 -32.39 7.75
C GLN A 74 11.07 -32.56 6.26
N LEU A 75 12.05 -31.81 5.74
CA LEU A 75 12.40 -31.84 4.32
C LEU A 75 13.49 -32.88 4.06
N LYS A 76 13.40 -33.53 2.89
CA LYS A 76 14.42 -34.47 2.43
C LYS A 76 15.57 -33.72 1.76
N LYS A 77 16.80 -33.95 2.19
CA LYS A 77 17.99 -33.41 1.52
C LYS A 77 18.14 -34.01 0.12
N ILE A 78 18.40 -33.15 -0.86
CA ILE A 78 18.78 -33.50 -2.24
C ILE A 78 20.07 -32.75 -2.62
N PHE A 79 20.67 -33.11 -3.75
CA PHE A 79 21.88 -32.48 -4.30
C PHE A 79 21.57 -31.76 -5.62
N LEU A 80 22.48 -30.92 -6.09
CA LEU A 80 22.31 -30.17 -7.35
C LEU A 80 22.13 -31.09 -8.55
N LYS A 81 22.80 -32.24 -8.57
CA LYS A 81 22.64 -33.27 -9.61
C LYS A 81 21.24 -33.92 -9.66
N ASP A 82 20.48 -33.84 -8.57
CA ASP A 82 19.15 -34.44 -8.47
C ASP A 82 18.04 -33.50 -8.98
N LEU A 83 18.39 -32.24 -9.29
CA LEU A 83 17.45 -31.25 -9.81
C LEU A 83 16.91 -31.67 -11.18
N LYS A 84 15.65 -31.30 -11.44
CA LYS A 84 14.99 -31.47 -12.73
C LYS A 84 14.59 -30.12 -13.31
N PHE A 85 14.68 -29.98 -14.63
CA PHE A 85 14.32 -28.75 -15.32
C PHE A 85 12.81 -28.45 -15.15
N GLU A 86 12.48 -27.17 -15.00
CA GLU A 86 11.11 -26.65 -14.81
C GLU A 86 10.35 -27.36 -13.67
N THR A 87 11.05 -27.76 -12.60
CA THR A 87 10.48 -28.57 -11.52
C THR A 87 10.66 -27.90 -10.15
N HIS A 88 9.57 -27.82 -9.38
CA HIS A 88 9.58 -27.53 -7.94
C HIS A 88 9.76 -28.83 -7.15
N HIS A 89 10.85 -28.94 -6.41
CA HIS A 89 11.18 -30.14 -5.64
C HIS A 89 10.52 -30.10 -4.25
N ARG A 90 9.19 -30.17 -4.22
CA ARG A 90 8.38 -30.12 -2.99
C ARG A 90 8.80 -31.19 -1.99
N GLY A 91 8.74 -30.87 -0.69
CA GLY A 91 9.19 -31.75 0.39
C GLY A 91 10.71 -32.00 0.44
N SER A 92 11.51 -31.27 -0.35
CA SER A 92 12.98 -31.42 -0.38
C SER A 92 13.70 -30.11 -0.05
N PHE A 93 14.99 -30.18 0.28
CA PHE A 93 15.86 -29.01 0.43
C PHE A 93 17.26 -29.25 -0.13
N LEU A 94 17.91 -28.17 -0.56
CA LEU A 94 19.33 -28.15 -0.90
C LEU A 94 20.13 -27.53 0.25
N LEU A 95 21.34 -28.05 0.47
CA LEU A 95 22.34 -27.46 1.36
C LEU A 95 23.49 -26.94 0.48
N LEU A 96 23.77 -25.65 0.57
CA LEU A 96 24.64 -24.95 -0.38
C LEU A 96 25.60 -24.00 0.34
N ARG A 97 26.78 -23.79 -0.22
CA ARG A 97 27.71 -22.74 0.21
C ARG A 97 27.91 -21.72 -0.91
N VAL A 98 27.82 -20.43 -0.59
CA VAL A 98 28.18 -19.37 -1.53
C VAL A 98 29.70 -19.27 -1.63
N PHE A 99 30.25 -19.37 -2.84
CA PHE A 99 31.70 -19.41 -3.05
C PHE A 99 32.26 -18.25 -3.89
N CYS A 100 31.41 -17.29 -4.28
CA CYS A 100 31.81 -16.04 -4.93
C CYS A 100 31.04 -14.86 -4.37
N GLN A 101 31.63 -13.66 -4.44
CA GLN A 101 30.94 -12.42 -4.09
C GLN A 101 29.68 -12.24 -4.96
N PRO A 102 28.48 -12.16 -4.35
CA PRO A 102 27.24 -12.01 -5.11
C PRO A 102 27.12 -10.62 -5.72
N PHE A 103 26.25 -10.48 -6.72
CA PHE A 103 25.92 -9.20 -7.34
C PHE A 103 24.41 -9.09 -7.60
N ARG A 104 23.92 -7.86 -7.73
CA ARG A 104 22.49 -7.59 -8.00
C ARG A 104 22.31 -7.25 -9.49
N LYS A 105 21.35 -7.92 -10.14
CA LYS A 105 20.75 -7.52 -11.43
C LYS A 105 19.26 -7.22 -11.17
N ALA A 106 18.36 -8.02 -11.74
CA ALA A 106 16.94 -8.07 -11.36
C ALA A 106 16.73 -8.82 -10.03
N ALA A 107 17.57 -9.83 -9.76
CA ALA A 107 17.64 -10.58 -8.52
C ALA A 107 19.06 -10.46 -7.91
N VAL A 108 19.22 -10.88 -6.65
CA VAL A 108 20.56 -11.12 -6.10
C VAL A 108 21.04 -12.47 -6.62
N MET A 109 22.13 -12.44 -7.39
CA MET A 109 22.75 -13.62 -7.98
C MET A 109 23.89 -14.09 -7.07
N ALA A 110 23.89 -15.38 -6.73
CA ALA A 110 24.95 -16.04 -5.97
C ALA A 110 25.43 -17.31 -6.69
N ALA A 111 26.75 -17.55 -6.69
CA ALA A 111 27.33 -18.81 -7.15
C ALA A 111 27.44 -19.75 -5.94
N VAL A 112 26.90 -20.97 -6.09
CA VAL A 112 26.76 -21.92 -4.99
C VAL A 112 27.36 -23.28 -5.32
N GLU A 113 27.91 -23.93 -4.30
CA GLU A 113 28.38 -25.31 -4.36
C GLU A 113 27.60 -26.19 -3.38
N ASP A 114 27.36 -27.45 -3.75
CA ASP A 114 26.87 -28.48 -2.83
C ASP A 114 28.02 -29.35 -2.28
N GLU A 115 27.73 -30.26 -1.34
CA GLU A 115 28.76 -31.11 -0.73
C GLU A 115 29.42 -32.10 -1.69
N THR A 116 28.83 -32.34 -2.86
CA THR A 116 29.41 -33.18 -3.90
C THR A 116 30.43 -32.42 -4.76
N GLY A 117 30.55 -31.11 -4.56
CA GLY A 117 31.39 -30.21 -5.35
C GLY A 117 30.75 -29.75 -6.66
N ASP A 118 29.49 -30.13 -6.91
CA ASP A 118 28.71 -29.61 -8.03
C ASP A 118 28.38 -28.13 -7.77
N VAL A 119 28.27 -27.35 -8.84
CA VAL A 119 28.12 -25.89 -8.78
C VAL A 119 26.98 -25.40 -9.67
N ASP A 120 26.28 -24.37 -9.20
CA ASP A 120 25.29 -23.66 -10.01
C ASP A 120 25.08 -22.22 -9.50
N ARG A 121 24.07 -21.55 -10.05
CA ARG A 121 23.61 -20.22 -9.65
C ARG A 121 22.31 -20.31 -8.86
N VAL A 122 22.19 -19.44 -7.87
CA VAL A 122 20.93 -19.12 -7.19
C VAL A 122 20.55 -17.67 -7.51
N ALA A 123 19.28 -17.45 -7.83
CA ALA A 123 18.68 -16.15 -8.02
C ALA A 123 17.66 -15.88 -6.90
N LEU A 124 17.97 -14.92 -6.03
CA LEU A 124 17.13 -14.50 -4.91
C LEU A 124 16.33 -13.24 -5.31
N TYR A 125 15.04 -13.43 -5.58
CA TYR A 125 14.12 -12.36 -5.93
C TYR A 125 13.49 -11.74 -4.67
N HIS A 126 12.92 -10.55 -4.82
CA HIS A 126 12.15 -9.84 -3.78
C HIS A 126 12.91 -9.64 -2.46
N THR A 127 14.24 -9.51 -2.55
CA THR A 127 15.10 -9.18 -1.41
C THR A 127 15.10 -7.68 -1.15
N LYS A 128 15.38 -7.25 0.09
CA LYS A 128 15.53 -5.83 0.47
C LYS A 128 16.37 -5.05 -0.54
N GLU A 129 15.76 -4.08 -1.22
CA GLU A 129 16.48 -3.24 -2.21
C GLU A 129 17.56 -2.38 -1.56
N ALA A 130 17.32 -1.91 -0.34
CA ALA A 130 18.30 -1.14 0.43
C ALA A 130 19.59 -1.93 0.76
N LEU A 131 19.56 -3.27 0.68
CA LEU A 131 20.73 -4.11 0.95
C LEU A 131 21.50 -4.41 -0.34
N ARG A 132 22.82 -4.25 -0.26
CA ARG A 132 23.75 -4.71 -1.29
C ARG A 132 23.73 -6.23 -1.36
N ALA A 133 24.04 -6.80 -2.52
CA ALA A 133 23.98 -8.24 -2.74
C ALA A 133 24.77 -9.05 -1.69
N PHE A 134 25.95 -8.56 -1.30
CA PHE A 134 26.79 -9.23 -0.30
C PHE A 134 26.27 -9.07 1.13
N GLU A 135 25.38 -8.12 1.40
CA GLU A 135 24.70 -7.97 2.70
C GLU A 135 23.49 -8.91 2.80
N VAL A 136 22.93 -9.32 1.66
CA VAL A 136 21.84 -10.32 1.59
C VAL A 136 22.40 -11.73 1.78
N VAL A 137 23.46 -12.09 1.04
CA VAL A 137 24.08 -13.42 1.12
C VAL A 137 25.59 -13.35 0.91
N PRO A 138 26.40 -13.08 1.96
CA PRO A 138 27.85 -12.93 1.83
C PRO A 138 28.53 -14.18 1.25
N GLU A 139 29.70 -14.00 0.62
CA GLU A 139 30.57 -15.12 0.26
C GLU A 139 30.96 -15.93 1.51
N GLY A 140 31.05 -17.25 1.36
CA GLY A 140 31.32 -18.19 2.45
C GLY A 140 30.09 -18.58 3.26
N THR A 141 28.95 -17.92 3.07
CA THR A 141 27.71 -18.24 3.79
C THR A 141 27.19 -19.62 3.37
N VAL A 142 26.82 -20.44 4.36
CA VAL A 142 26.10 -21.70 4.15
C VAL A 142 24.60 -21.42 4.24
N ILE A 143 23.87 -21.78 3.20
CA ILE A 143 22.44 -21.58 3.08
C ILE A 143 21.73 -22.90 2.81
N THR A 144 20.44 -22.95 3.15
CA THR A 144 19.53 -23.97 2.64
C THR A 144 18.48 -23.32 1.76
N VAL A 145 18.09 -24.03 0.72
CA VAL A 145 16.96 -23.65 -0.15
C VAL A 145 15.90 -24.72 -0.02
N LYS A 146 14.76 -24.36 0.56
CA LYS A 146 13.58 -25.20 0.73
C LYS A 146 12.81 -25.28 -0.58
N GLU A 147 12.31 -26.47 -0.90
CA GLU A 147 11.49 -26.77 -2.08
C GLU A 147 11.98 -26.12 -3.39
N PRO A 148 13.27 -26.32 -3.74
CA PRO A 148 13.95 -25.54 -4.78
C PRO A 148 13.25 -25.64 -6.13
N PHE A 149 13.19 -24.51 -6.83
CA PHE A 149 12.68 -24.42 -8.19
C PHE A 149 13.82 -24.23 -9.19
N TYR A 150 14.01 -25.19 -10.09
CA TYR A 150 15.02 -25.07 -11.14
C TYR A 150 14.36 -24.66 -12.46
N ARG A 151 14.50 -23.39 -12.83
CA ARG A 151 13.73 -22.74 -13.92
C ARG A 151 14.62 -22.11 -14.98
N LEU A 152 14.16 -22.12 -16.23
CA LEU A 152 14.75 -21.40 -17.36
C LEU A 152 14.38 -19.91 -17.27
N GLU A 153 15.40 -19.06 -17.15
CA GLU A 153 15.28 -17.60 -17.18
C GLU A 153 15.24 -17.04 -18.61
N GLU A 154 14.90 -15.75 -18.74
CA GLU A 154 14.80 -15.03 -20.02
C GLU A 154 16.08 -15.04 -20.86
N ASP A 155 17.26 -15.20 -20.22
CA ASP A 155 18.55 -15.29 -20.89
C ASP A 155 18.86 -16.70 -21.46
N GLY A 156 17.89 -17.63 -21.37
CA GLY A 156 17.99 -18.99 -21.88
C GLY A 156 18.83 -19.92 -21.01
N ARG A 157 19.14 -19.54 -19.76
CA ARG A 157 19.89 -20.35 -18.80
C ARG A 157 18.99 -20.81 -17.66
N TYR A 158 19.27 -21.99 -17.12
CA TYR A 158 18.59 -22.48 -15.93
C TYR A 158 19.25 -21.92 -14.66
N VAL A 159 18.43 -21.66 -13.64
CA VAL A 159 18.85 -21.16 -12.34
C VAL A 159 18.02 -21.79 -11.22
N LEU A 160 18.60 -21.90 -10.03
CA LEU A 160 17.83 -22.10 -8.80
C LEU A 160 17.13 -20.80 -8.41
N ARG A 161 15.83 -20.74 -8.61
CA ARG A 161 15.01 -19.56 -8.37
C ARG A 161 14.38 -19.61 -6.98
N VAL A 162 14.50 -18.50 -6.25
CA VAL A 162 13.89 -18.29 -4.93
C VAL A 162 13.12 -16.97 -4.96
N ASP A 163 11.78 -17.04 -5.02
CA ASP A 163 10.92 -15.84 -5.02
C ASP A 163 10.39 -15.47 -3.63
N HIS A 164 10.34 -16.43 -2.71
CA HIS A 164 9.92 -16.20 -1.33
C HIS A 164 11.13 -16.16 -0.41
N PRO A 165 11.42 -15.03 0.26
CA PRO A 165 12.59 -14.92 1.13
C PRO A 165 12.66 -15.99 2.23
N SER A 166 11.51 -16.50 2.69
CA SER A 166 11.41 -17.56 3.71
C SER A 166 11.85 -18.95 3.24
N ASP A 167 11.96 -19.16 1.93
CA ASP A 167 12.41 -20.44 1.37
C ASP A 167 13.94 -20.57 1.40
N MET A 168 14.66 -19.49 1.73
CA MET A 168 16.10 -19.51 1.98
C MET A 168 16.37 -19.32 3.48
N VAL A 169 17.15 -20.23 4.07
CA VAL A 169 17.60 -20.10 5.47
C VAL A 169 19.12 -20.06 5.51
N VAL A 170 19.68 -19.02 6.13
CA VAL A 170 21.11 -18.93 6.43
C VAL A 170 21.40 -19.79 7.65
N LEU A 171 22.35 -20.73 7.52
CA LEU A 171 22.74 -21.60 8.63
C LEU A 171 23.89 -21.00 9.44
N ASP A 172 23.82 -21.18 10.75
CA ASP A 172 24.97 -20.90 11.62
C ASP A 172 26.12 -21.88 11.33
N GLN A 173 27.36 -21.43 11.52
CA GLN A 173 28.56 -22.24 11.31
C GLN A 173 28.59 -23.50 12.21
N HIS A 174 27.95 -23.45 13.38
CA HIS A 174 27.83 -24.58 14.33
C HIS A 174 26.54 -25.39 14.13
N HIS A 175 25.72 -25.03 13.15
CA HIS A 175 24.49 -25.78 12.88
C HIS A 175 24.84 -27.23 12.50
N LYS A 176 24.09 -28.21 13.01
CA LYS A 176 24.36 -29.64 12.81
C LYS A 176 24.43 -30.08 11.33
N LEU A 177 23.79 -29.32 10.45
CA LEU A 177 23.79 -29.55 9.01
C LEU A 177 24.98 -28.90 8.29
N CYS A 178 25.74 -28.02 8.93
CA CYS A 178 26.89 -27.34 8.34
C CYS A 178 28.09 -28.29 8.28
N PRO A 179 28.59 -28.67 7.09
CA PRO A 179 29.73 -29.58 6.96
C PRO A 179 31.01 -28.98 7.55
N GLU A 180 31.83 -29.78 8.24
CA GLU A 180 33.10 -29.33 8.85
C GLU A 180 34.08 -28.68 7.86
N GLN A 181 34.05 -29.11 6.60
CA GLN A 181 34.87 -28.54 5.52
C GLN A 181 34.46 -27.12 5.09
N TRP A 182 33.22 -26.71 5.39
CA TRP A 182 32.70 -25.38 5.08
C TRP A 182 32.72 -24.44 6.27
N GLN A 183 33.06 -24.97 7.44
CA GLN A 183 33.17 -24.22 8.67
C GLN A 183 34.37 -23.27 8.64
N ASN A 184 34.13 -22.00 8.96
CA ASN A 184 35.19 -21.02 9.13
C ASN A 184 35.85 -21.20 10.50
N ARG A 185 37.04 -21.83 10.54
CA ARG A 185 37.77 -22.13 11.77
C ARG A 185 38.14 -20.89 12.58
N GLU A 186 38.41 -19.75 11.94
CA GLU A 186 38.74 -18.50 12.62
C GLU A 186 37.50 -17.94 13.33
N GLU A 187 36.35 -17.90 12.65
CA GLU A 187 35.08 -17.46 13.26
C GLU A 187 34.61 -18.40 14.37
N ILE A 188 34.88 -19.70 14.25
CA ILE A 188 34.51 -20.71 15.24
C ILE A 188 35.27 -20.53 16.56
N GLN A 189 36.47 -19.96 16.53
CA GLN A 189 37.27 -19.72 17.73
C GLN A 189 36.89 -18.46 18.49
N LEU A 190 36.12 -17.54 17.87
CA LEU A 190 35.73 -16.30 18.50
C LEU A 190 34.77 -16.51 19.69
N THR A 191 35.15 -15.96 20.82
CA THR A 191 34.35 -15.89 22.04
C THR A 191 33.17 -14.92 21.88
N ALA A 192 32.16 -15.02 22.75
CA ALA A 192 31.04 -14.10 22.76
C ALA A 192 31.47 -12.62 22.93
N LEU A 193 32.52 -12.37 23.72
CA LEU A 193 33.05 -11.03 23.95
C LEU A 193 33.74 -10.46 22.69
N GLU A 194 34.43 -11.30 21.93
CA GLU A 194 35.03 -10.89 20.66
C GLU A 194 33.96 -10.62 19.60
N TRP A 195 32.92 -11.45 19.52
CA TRP A 195 31.74 -11.17 18.67
C TRP A 195 31.05 -9.85 19.05
N LYS A 196 30.93 -9.55 20.34
CA LYS A 196 30.44 -8.24 20.81
C LYS A 196 31.32 -7.10 20.27
N ARG A 197 32.65 -7.23 20.34
CA ARG A 197 33.59 -6.21 19.84
C ARG A 197 33.47 -6.01 18.33
N GLU A 198 33.41 -7.08 17.55
CA GLU A 198 33.23 -7.01 16.10
C GLU A 198 31.87 -6.41 15.73
N GLY A 199 30.81 -6.77 16.44
CA GLY A 199 29.49 -6.18 16.28
C GLY A 199 29.51 -4.67 16.55
N SER A 200 30.18 -4.22 17.60
CA SER A 200 30.31 -2.79 17.92
C SER A 200 31.13 -2.04 16.89
N LYS A 201 32.19 -2.64 16.32
CA LYS A 201 32.92 -2.04 15.19
C LYS A 201 32.04 -1.89 13.96
N ALA A 202 31.27 -2.92 13.60
CA ALA A 202 30.33 -2.89 12.48
C ALA A 202 29.22 -1.84 12.71
N PHE A 203 28.69 -1.74 13.93
CA PHE A 203 27.68 -0.75 14.30
C PHE A 203 28.19 0.69 14.11
N VAL A 204 29.42 0.98 14.56
CA VAL A 204 30.06 2.30 14.37
C VAL A 204 30.27 2.64 12.90
N ARG A 205 30.49 1.63 12.03
CA ARG A 205 30.56 1.81 10.57
C ARG A 205 29.20 1.96 9.88
N GLY A 206 28.09 1.85 10.61
CA GLY A 206 26.74 1.84 10.04
C GLY A 206 26.36 0.54 9.33
N GLU A 207 27.16 -0.52 9.47
CA GLU A 207 26.91 -1.84 8.90
C GLU A 207 25.95 -2.62 9.81
N TYR A 208 24.73 -2.11 9.99
CA TYR A 208 23.77 -2.68 10.94
C TYR A 208 23.40 -4.16 10.69
N PRO A 209 23.25 -4.65 9.44
CA PRO A 209 23.05 -6.08 9.19
C PRO A 209 24.20 -6.95 9.73
N GLU A 210 25.44 -6.47 9.56
CA GLU A 210 26.63 -7.16 10.04
C GLU A 210 26.74 -7.09 11.56
N ALA A 211 26.47 -5.93 12.16
CA ALA A 211 26.42 -5.78 13.61
C ALA A 211 25.42 -6.77 14.23
N HIS A 212 24.22 -6.86 13.66
CA HIS A 212 23.18 -7.80 14.09
C HIS A 212 23.67 -9.26 13.99
N ARG A 213 24.36 -9.61 12.89
CA ARG A 213 24.96 -10.94 12.69
C ARG A 213 25.96 -11.27 13.80
N CYS A 214 26.90 -10.36 14.08
CA CYS A 214 27.89 -10.51 15.14
C CYS A 214 27.26 -10.68 16.53
N TYR A 215 26.30 -9.83 16.91
CA TYR A 215 25.64 -9.96 18.21
C TYR A 215 24.84 -11.25 18.34
N THR A 216 24.19 -11.70 17.26
CA THR A 216 23.47 -12.98 17.24
C THR A 216 24.42 -14.17 17.40
N ARG A 217 25.56 -14.16 16.70
CA ARG A 217 26.61 -15.18 16.88
C ARG A 217 27.20 -15.16 18.29
N GLY A 218 27.39 -13.99 18.88
CA GLY A 218 27.84 -13.84 20.27
C GLY A 218 26.85 -14.46 21.26
N LEU A 219 25.55 -14.20 21.10
CA LEU A 219 24.50 -14.77 21.93
C LEU A 219 24.44 -16.31 21.81
N ALA A 220 24.63 -16.84 20.59
CA ALA A 220 24.64 -18.29 20.35
C ALA A 220 25.80 -19.03 21.05
N ARG A 221 26.80 -18.32 21.59
CA ARG A 221 27.91 -18.90 22.35
C ARG A 221 27.67 -18.96 23.86
N LEU A 222 26.60 -18.34 24.34
CA LEU A 222 26.35 -18.21 25.77
C LEU A 222 25.27 -19.19 26.20
N ASP A 223 25.53 -19.87 27.31
CA ASP A 223 24.55 -20.70 27.97
C ASP A 223 23.74 -19.82 28.96
N PRO A 224 22.41 -19.70 28.79
CA PRO A 224 21.56 -18.93 29.71
C PRO A 224 21.63 -19.37 31.17
N ASP A 225 21.93 -20.66 31.40
CA ASP A 225 21.96 -21.27 32.74
C ASP A 225 23.32 -21.12 33.44
N ALA A 226 24.29 -20.47 32.78
CA ALA A 226 25.61 -20.20 33.34
C ALA A 226 25.61 -19.14 34.46
N ASP A 227 26.80 -18.77 34.91
CA ASP A 227 27.04 -17.82 36.00
C ASP A 227 26.54 -16.39 35.69
N GLU A 228 26.46 -15.54 36.72
CA GLU A 228 25.95 -14.18 36.59
C GLU A 228 26.75 -13.31 35.60
N GLY A 229 28.06 -13.53 35.47
CA GLY A 229 28.89 -12.83 34.49
C GLY A 229 28.51 -13.18 33.04
N THR A 230 28.11 -14.42 32.80
CA THR A 230 27.56 -14.84 31.51
C THR A 230 26.22 -14.16 31.23
N ARG A 231 25.32 -14.07 32.23
CA ARG A 231 24.05 -13.36 32.08
C ARG A 231 24.22 -11.86 31.86
N ASP A 232 25.20 -11.23 32.51
CA ASP A 232 25.57 -9.83 32.26
C ASP A 232 26.00 -9.61 30.82
N LEU A 233 26.86 -10.49 30.28
CA LEU A 233 27.28 -10.41 28.89
C LEU A 233 26.11 -10.64 27.91
N MET A 234 25.18 -11.53 28.24
CA MET A 234 23.95 -11.73 27.46
C MET A 234 23.08 -10.46 27.45
N ARG A 235 22.82 -9.85 28.62
CA ARG A 235 22.07 -8.58 28.72
C ARG A 235 22.72 -7.49 27.88
N ASP A 236 24.04 -7.38 27.95
CA ASP A 236 24.82 -6.43 27.13
C ASP A 236 24.68 -6.72 25.63
N LEU A 237 24.73 -7.98 25.20
CA LEU A 237 24.54 -8.34 23.78
C LEU A 237 23.12 -8.04 23.31
N TYR A 238 22.09 -8.36 24.10
CA TYR A 238 20.71 -7.97 23.82
C TYR A 238 20.54 -6.45 23.74
N HIS A 239 21.22 -5.69 24.62
CA HIS A 239 21.21 -4.23 24.56
C HIS A 239 21.71 -3.72 23.20
N HIS A 240 22.85 -4.22 22.72
CA HIS A 240 23.40 -3.78 21.43
C HIS A 240 22.55 -4.28 20.24
N ARG A 241 22.05 -5.51 20.31
CA ARG A 241 21.18 -6.06 19.26
C ARG A 241 19.83 -5.33 19.19
N SER A 242 19.26 -4.90 20.32
CA SER A 242 18.05 -4.06 20.36
C SER A 242 18.26 -2.73 19.63
N SER A 243 19.38 -2.04 19.89
CA SER A 243 19.73 -0.80 19.19
C SER A 243 19.89 -1.05 17.69
N THR A 244 20.56 -2.14 17.32
CA THR A 244 20.75 -2.53 15.91
C THR A 244 19.43 -2.84 15.21
N ASN A 245 18.54 -3.59 15.87
CA ASN A 245 17.20 -3.91 15.35
C ASN A 245 16.34 -2.65 15.15
N LEU A 246 16.49 -1.65 16.03
CA LEU A 246 15.79 -0.37 15.86
C LEU A 246 16.24 0.37 14.60
N HIS A 247 17.55 0.37 14.30
CA HIS A 247 18.10 0.95 13.06
C HIS A 247 17.70 0.15 11.81
N LEU A 248 17.45 -1.15 11.95
CA LEU A 248 16.98 -2.03 10.88
C LEU A 248 15.44 -2.03 10.71
N HIS A 249 14.72 -1.20 11.47
CA HIS A 249 13.25 -1.14 11.48
C HIS A 249 12.56 -2.47 11.87
N ARG A 250 13.24 -3.29 12.70
CA ARG A 250 12.73 -4.55 13.27
C ARG A 250 12.23 -4.29 14.67
N TYR A 251 11.06 -3.67 14.78
CA TYR A 251 10.49 -3.17 16.01
C TYR A 251 10.04 -4.31 16.96
N ASP A 252 9.45 -5.38 16.44
CA ASP A 252 9.10 -6.56 17.26
C ASP A 252 10.34 -7.14 17.98
N ALA A 253 11.42 -7.35 17.22
CA ALA A 253 12.69 -7.84 17.77
C ALA A 253 13.34 -6.82 18.72
N THR A 254 13.20 -5.51 18.44
CA THR A 254 13.68 -4.44 19.33
C THR A 254 13.00 -4.50 20.69
N ILE A 255 11.67 -4.69 20.73
CA ILE A 255 10.90 -4.77 21.98
C ILE A 255 11.38 -5.95 22.82
N LEU A 256 11.54 -7.11 22.20
CA LEU A 256 11.99 -8.32 22.87
C LEU A 256 13.43 -8.19 23.37
N ASP A 257 14.37 -7.80 22.51
CA ASP A 257 15.79 -7.66 22.89
C ASP A 257 15.98 -6.58 23.95
N ALA A 258 15.27 -5.45 23.86
CA ALA A 258 15.33 -4.41 24.87
C ALA A 258 14.82 -4.93 26.22
N PHE A 259 13.74 -5.72 26.25
CA PHE A 259 13.27 -6.36 27.48
C PHE A 259 14.32 -7.33 28.06
N LEU A 260 14.88 -8.21 27.24
CA LEU A 260 15.91 -9.18 27.64
C LEU A 260 17.22 -8.53 28.11
N SER A 261 17.46 -7.26 27.74
CA SER A 261 18.62 -6.50 28.19
C SER A 261 18.50 -5.89 29.59
N THR A 262 17.30 -5.88 30.18
CA THR A 262 17.08 -5.25 31.49
C THR A 262 17.64 -6.07 32.65
N SER A 263 18.24 -5.40 33.64
CA SER A 263 18.75 -6.04 34.86
C SER A 263 17.84 -5.85 36.08
N ASN A 264 17.01 -4.80 36.09
CA ASN A 264 16.24 -4.35 37.25
C ASN A 264 17.11 -4.06 38.49
N GLY A 265 18.40 -3.76 38.28
CA GLY A 265 19.32 -3.38 39.34
C GLY A 265 18.94 -2.04 39.97
N ARG A 266 19.29 -1.88 41.26
CA ARG A 266 18.96 -0.67 42.03
C ARG A 266 20.02 0.41 41.95
N ASP A 267 21.22 0.07 41.50
CA ASP A 267 22.32 1.00 41.30
C ASP A 267 22.08 1.90 40.07
N ASP A 268 22.78 3.03 40.04
CA ASP A 268 22.57 4.05 39.01
C ASP A 268 22.99 3.58 37.61
N THR A 269 23.95 2.66 37.51
CA THR A 269 24.38 2.11 36.21
C THR A 269 23.30 1.21 35.63
N SER A 270 22.72 0.33 36.44
CA SER A 270 21.59 -0.52 36.05
C SER A 270 20.37 0.32 35.66
N LYS A 271 20.01 1.33 36.47
CA LYS A 271 18.89 2.24 36.14
C LYS A 271 19.11 2.98 34.81
N ALA A 272 20.33 3.44 34.54
CA ALA A 272 20.65 4.10 33.28
C ALA A 272 20.51 3.15 32.07
N LYS A 273 21.03 1.92 32.17
CA LYS A 273 20.88 0.89 31.13
C LYS A 273 19.41 0.50 30.91
N ASP A 274 18.66 0.30 31.99
CA ASP A 274 17.24 -0.05 31.95
C ASP A 274 16.40 1.10 31.35
N SER A 275 16.71 2.35 31.69
CA SER A 275 16.06 3.53 31.11
C SER A 275 16.20 3.55 29.59
N GLU A 276 17.40 3.31 29.08
CA GLU A 276 17.66 3.25 27.64
C GLU A 276 16.93 2.06 26.96
N ALA A 277 16.81 0.91 27.64
CA ALA A 277 16.00 -0.20 27.17
C ALA A 277 14.51 0.19 27.06
N TRP A 278 13.95 0.86 28.08
CA TRP A 278 12.58 1.35 28.06
C TRP A 278 12.34 2.41 26.98
N PHE A 279 13.31 3.31 26.74
CA PHE A 279 13.26 4.26 25.63
C PHE A 279 13.12 3.55 24.28
N ARG A 280 13.94 2.52 24.02
CA ARG A 280 13.87 1.75 22.76
C ARG A 280 12.56 0.98 22.62
N ARG A 281 12.03 0.43 23.72
CA ARG A 281 10.69 -0.19 23.73
C ARG A 281 9.60 0.82 23.39
N GLY A 282 9.66 2.02 23.95
CA GLY A 282 8.73 3.11 23.65
C GLY A 282 8.79 3.49 22.17
N ARG A 283 9.99 3.70 21.64
CA ARG A 283 10.23 3.99 20.21
C ARG A 283 9.73 2.90 19.29
N ALA A 284 9.98 1.63 19.61
CA ALA A 284 9.52 0.52 18.79
C ALA A 284 7.99 0.37 18.80
N ASN A 285 7.35 0.46 19.97
CA ASN A 285 5.88 0.45 20.06
C ASN A 285 5.24 1.64 19.34
N TYR A 286 5.87 2.82 19.41
CA TYR A 286 5.42 4.00 18.67
C TYR A 286 5.37 3.73 17.16
N GLN A 287 6.43 3.14 16.61
CA GLN A 287 6.53 2.84 15.17
C GLN A 287 5.57 1.72 14.73
N LEU A 288 5.23 0.79 15.63
CA LEU A 288 4.19 -0.21 15.40
C LEU A 288 2.75 0.36 15.53
N GLY A 289 2.58 1.62 15.97
CA GLY A 289 1.28 2.23 16.23
C GLY A 289 0.64 1.82 17.55
N HIS A 290 1.38 1.10 18.41
CA HIS A 290 0.96 0.70 19.76
C HIS A 290 1.18 1.84 20.76
N TYR A 291 0.53 2.99 20.53
CA TYR A 291 0.82 4.23 21.28
C TYR A 291 0.56 4.11 22.78
N ALA A 292 -0.43 3.32 23.21
CA ALA A 292 -0.68 3.10 24.65
C ALA A 292 0.50 2.40 25.34
N ASP A 293 1.10 1.39 24.69
CA ASP A 293 2.25 0.67 25.25
C ASP A 293 3.54 1.47 25.09
N ALA A 294 3.65 2.28 24.03
CA ALA A 294 4.71 3.25 23.88
C ALA A 294 4.71 4.27 25.03
N LEU A 295 3.53 4.80 25.39
CA LEU A 295 3.37 5.77 26.46
C LEU A 295 3.80 5.17 27.82
N LYS A 296 3.31 3.97 28.15
CA LYS A 296 3.73 3.24 29.37
C LYS A 296 5.25 3.01 29.41
N ALA A 297 5.87 2.71 28.28
CA ALA A 297 7.31 2.52 28.21
C ALA A 297 8.07 3.83 28.47
N PHE A 298 7.62 4.96 27.92
CA PHE A 298 8.21 6.27 28.19
C PHE A 298 7.97 6.73 29.64
N GLU A 299 6.82 6.44 30.24
CA GLU A 299 6.58 6.65 31.68
C GLU A 299 7.58 5.86 32.51
N ARG A 300 7.80 4.59 32.17
CA ARG A 300 8.76 3.74 32.89
C ARG A 300 10.20 4.23 32.74
N MET A 301 10.57 4.69 31.55
CA MET A 301 11.86 5.36 31.32
C MET A 301 12.01 6.60 32.20
N LEU A 302 11.02 7.50 32.22
CA LEU A 302 11.07 8.76 32.98
C LEU A 302 11.04 8.53 34.49
N MET A 303 10.47 7.43 34.98
CA MET A 303 10.62 7.03 36.39
C MET A 303 12.08 6.67 36.76
N LEU A 304 12.85 6.13 35.80
CA LEU A 304 14.26 5.77 36.00
C LEU A 304 15.21 6.95 35.73
N ALA A 305 14.86 7.83 34.78
CA ALA A 305 15.62 9.01 34.40
C ALA A 305 14.70 10.25 34.26
N PRO A 306 14.29 10.90 35.37
CA PRO A 306 13.29 11.97 35.36
C PRO A 306 13.72 13.27 34.67
N SER A 307 14.99 13.43 34.32
CA SER A 307 15.51 14.61 33.63
C SER A 307 15.83 14.38 32.16
N ASP A 308 15.55 13.19 31.59
CA ASP A 308 15.84 12.88 30.19
C ASP A 308 14.87 13.66 29.26
N SER A 309 15.42 14.58 28.48
CA SER A 309 14.65 15.44 27.58
C SER A 309 13.99 14.67 26.43
N ARG A 310 14.65 13.63 25.91
CA ARG A 310 14.13 12.79 24.82
C ARG A 310 12.87 12.04 25.28
N GLY A 311 12.91 11.52 26.52
CA GLY A 311 11.76 10.85 27.12
C GLY A 311 10.53 11.76 27.22
N HIS A 312 10.71 13.03 27.63
CA HIS A 312 9.61 14.00 27.70
C HIS A 312 9.06 14.37 26.32
N GLU A 313 9.93 14.55 25.33
CA GLU A 313 9.53 14.86 23.96
C GLU A 313 8.70 13.72 23.36
N GLU A 314 9.20 12.49 23.43
CA GLU A 314 8.50 11.31 22.92
C GLU A 314 7.20 11.02 23.69
N PHE A 315 7.17 11.26 25.00
CA PHE A 315 5.94 11.14 25.79
C PHE A 315 4.87 12.12 25.30
N LYS A 316 5.21 13.41 25.13
CA LYS A 316 4.29 14.44 24.63
C LYS A 316 3.78 14.08 23.23
N LYS A 317 4.68 13.66 22.35
CA LYS A 317 4.37 13.26 20.97
C LYS A 317 3.45 12.04 20.94
N THR A 318 3.73 11.02 21.74
CA THR A 318 2.91 9.80 21.86
C THR A 318 1.51 10.10 22.37
N ASN A 319 1.38 11.03 23.33
CA ASN A 319 0.08 11.44 23.83
C ASN A 319 -0.79 12.12 22.76
N ALA A 320 -0.18 12.93 21.88
CA ALA A 320 -0.90 13.51 20.73
C ALA A 320 -1.40 12.43 19.75
N ARG A 321 -0.56 11.43 19.44
CA ARG A 321 -0.96 10.27 18.61
C ARG A 321 -2.08 9.45 19.24
N LEU A 322 -2.06 9.28 20.56
CA LEU A 322 -3.12 8.56 21.28
C LEU A 322 -4.45 9.32 21.21
N LEU A 323 -4.44 10.65 21.31
CA LEU A 323 -5.64 11.49 21.17
C LEU A 323 -6.24 11.38 19.76
N GLU A 324 -5.40 11.43 18.72
CA GLU A 324 -5.80 11.19 17.33
C GLU A 324 -6.45 9.80 17.19
N GLN A 325 -5.79 8.74 17.69
CA GLN A 325 -6.29 7.36 17.61
C GLN A 325 -7.65 7.17 18.30
N GLN A 326 -7.89 7.85 19.41
CA GLN A 326 -9.11 7.70 20.20
C GLN A 326 -10.27 8.57 19.71
N GLN A 327 -9.98 9.82 19.31
CA GLN A 327 -11.00 10.85 19.08
C GLN A 327 -11.13 11.27 17.62
N GLY A 328 -10.14 10.97 16.77
CA GLY A 328 -10.09 11.47 15.40
C GLY A 328 -9.87 12.98 15.33
N ALA A 329 -9.25 13.56 16.36
CA ALA A 329 -8.97 14.99 16.45
C ALA A 329 -7.72 15.34 15.64
N TYR A 330 -7.91 15.73 14.38
CA TYR A 330 -6.82 16.12 13.48
C TYR A 330 -6.86 17.62 13.16
N ASN A 331 -5.69 18.27 13.19
CA ASN A 331 -5.52 19.53 12.50
C ASN A 331 -5.03 19.25 11.07
N PHE A 332 -5.95 19.23 10.11
CA PHE A 332 -5.63 18.92 8.72
C PHE A 332 -4.68 19.95 8.08
N ALA A 333 -4.69 21.21 8.52
CA ALA A 333 -3.74 22.20 8.02
C ALA A 333 -2.30 21.82 8.41
N ASP A 334 -2.07 21.41 9.66
CA ASP A 334 -0.75 20.95 10.12
C ASP A 334 -0.29 19.68 9.37
N ILE A 335 -1.23 18.79 9.03
CA ILE A 335 -0.92 17.59 8.23
C ILE A 335 -0.47 18.00 6.82
N ILE A 336 -1.16 18.93 6.18
CA ILE A 336 -0.83 19.42 4.85
C ILE A 336 0.54 20.12 4.85
N ASP A 337 0.81 20.93 5.86
CA ASP A 337 2.11 21.58 6.04
C ASP A 337 3.25 20.57 6.23
N GLU A 338 2.99 19.48 6.97
CA GLU A 338 3.95 18.39 7.19
C GLU A 338 4.20 17.59 5.91
N VAL A 339 3.14 17.22 5.16
CA VAL A 339 3.25 16.58 3.84
C VAL A 339 4.09 17.43 2.89
N THR A 340 3.80 18.73 2.82
CA THR A 340 4.50 19.66 1.91
C THR A 340 6.01 19.71 2.19
N LYS A 341 6.41 19.54 3.46
CA LYS A 341 7.83 19.51 3.86
C LYS A 341 8.48 18.14 3.67
N ASN A 342 7.72 17.07 3.86
CA ASN A 342 8.20 15.69 3.89
C ASN A 342 7.87 14.88 2.61
N GLY A 343 7.39 15.54 1.55
CA GLY A 343 6.95 14.92 0.30
C GLY A 343 5.52 14.40 0.38
N PHE A 344 5.32 13.25 1.02
CA PHE A 344 3.99 12.62 1.18
C PHE A 344 3.76 11.93 2.53
N SER A 345 4.80 11.73 3.34
CA SER A 345 4.69 11.01 4.60
C SER A 345 4.46 11.94 5.79
N VAL A 346 3.52 11.58 6.66
CA VAL A 346 3.27 12.27 7.93
C VAL A 346 3.32 11.35 9.13
N ASP A 347 3.70 11.89 10.28
CA ASP A 347 3.58 11.18 11.54
C ASP A 347 2.20 11.46 12.13
N ARG A 348 1.22 10.60 11.89
CA ARG A 348 -0.15 10.70 12.44
C ARG A 348 -0.69 9.30 12.75
N ALA A 349 -1.52 9.19 13.78
CA ALA A 349 -2.14 7.94 14.17
C ALA A 349 -3.40 7.67 13.34
N SER A 350 -3.75 6.39 13.17
CA SER A 350 -5.03 5.99 12.58
C SER A 350 -6.18 6.11 13.59
N PHE A 351 -7.26 6.75 13.18
CA PHE A 351 -8.57 6.76 13.82
C PHE A 351 -9.53 5.85 13.07
N ILE A 352 -9.88 4.71 13.66
CA ILE A 352 -10.68 3.65 13.02
C ILE A 352 -11.80 3.10 13.91
N SER A 353 -11.95 3.63 15.13
CA SER A 353 -12.82 3.07 16.20
C SER A 353 -14.32 3.15 15.91
N ARG A 354 -14.74 4.03 14.98
CA ARG A 354 -16.14 4.13 14.50
C ARG A 354 -16.52 3.04 13.50
N THR A 355 -15.60 2.11 13.22
CA THR A 355 -15.79 1.08 12.21
C THR A 355 -15.40 -0.29 12.70
N GLU A 356 -16.03 -1.31 12.12
CA GLU A 356 -15.68 -2.71 12.32
C GLU A 356 -15.84 -3.51 11.04
N VAL A 357 -15.18 -4.66 10.96
CA VAL A 357 -15.25 -5.54 9.79
C VAL A 357 -16.14 -6.73 10.14
N ARG A 358 -17.17 -6.97 9.31
CA ARG A 358 -18.11 -8.11 9.45
C ARG A 358 -18.27 -8.83 8.13
N HIS A 359 -18.83 -10.03 8.17
CA HIS A 359 -19.28 -10.70 6.95
C HIS A 359 -20.59 -10.10 6.45
N THR A 360 -20.68 -9.91 5.13
CA THR A 360 -21.91 -9.61 4.41
C THR A 360 -22.56 -10.91 3.94
N GLN A 361 -23.80 -10.85 3.46
CA GLN A 361 -24.50 -12.03 2.95
C GLN A 361 -23.95 -12.48 1.59
N ASP A 362 -23.46 -11.56 0.76
CA ASP A 362 -23.19 -11.78 -0.66
C ASP A 362 -21.82 -11.27 -1.15
N ARG A 363 -21.16 -10.37 -0.39
CA ARG A 363 -19.93 -9.65 -0.79
C ARG A 363 -18.71 -10.00 0.06
N GLY A 364 -18.75 -11.12 0.79
CA GLY A 364 -17.64 -11.54 1.64
C GLY A 364 -17.57 -10.75 2.94
N ARG A 365 -16.54 -9.92 3.12
CA ARG A 365 -16.43 -9.02 4.29
C ARG A 365 -16.74 -7.59 3.87
N GLY A 366 -17.25 -6.81 4.81
CA GLY A 366 -17.58 -5.40 4.63
C GLY A 366 -17.13 -4.58 5.83
N LEU A 367 -17.00 -3.27 5.62
CA LEU A 367 -16.80 -2.28 6.68
C LEU A 367 -18.16 -1.81 7.17
N PHE A 368 -18.38 -1.74 8.48
CA PHE A 368 -19.64 -1.37 9.10
C PHE A 368 -19.42 -0.26 10.13
N ALA A 369 -20.40 0.62 10.28
CA ALA A 369 -20.39 1.62 11.34
C ALA A 369 -20.63 0.94 12.71
N SER A 370 -19.85 1.32 13.72
CA SER A 370 -20.03 0.85 15.11
C SER A 370 -20.89 1.78 15.97
N GLN A 371 -21.33 2.89 15.38
CA GLN A 371 -22.21 3.90 15.97
C GLN A 371 -22.92 4.71 14.87
N ASP A 372 -23.90 5.54 15.22
CA ASP A 372 -24.51 6.49 14.29
C ASP A 372 -23.47 7.56 13.87
N ILE A 373 -23.41 7.87 12.58
CA ILE A 373 -22.50 8.86 11.98
C ILE A 373 -23.32 9.83 11.13
N ARG A 374 -23.17 11.14 11.36
CA ARG A 374 -23.90 12.15 10.57
C ARG A 374 -23.19 12.42 9.26
N MET A 375 -23.94 12.80 8.24
CA MET A 375 -23.40 13.32 6.99
C MET A 375 -22.38 14.44 7.27
N GLY A 376 -21.19 14.34 6.67
CA GLY A 376 -20.07 15.26 6.86
C GLY A 376 -19.04 14.78 7.90
N ASP A 377 -19.47 13.98 8.88
CA ASP A 377 -18.60 13.53 9.95
C ASP A 377 -17.47 12.62 9.43
N LEU A 378 -16.34 12.68 10.13
CA LEU A 378 -15.24 11.76 9.95
C LEU A 378 -15.68 10.33 10.35
N ILE A 379 -15.62 9.41 9.39
CA ILE A 379 -15.81 7.97 9.62
C ILE A 379 -14.51 7.37 10.14
N LEU A 380 -13.43 7.56 9.38
CA LEU A 380 -12.08 7.15 9.74
C LEU A 380 -11.04 8.09 9.11
N CYS A 381 -9.86 8.11 9.70
CA CYS A 381 -8.66 8.72 9.14
C CYS A 381 -7.52 7.72 9.37
N GLU A 382 -7.02 7.09 8.31
CA GLU A 382 -6.11 5.96 8.43
C GLU A 382 -4.74 6.30 7.83
N LYS A 383 -3.69 6.01 8.60
CA LYS A 383 -2.30 6.03 8.14
C LYS A 383 -2.02 4.80 7.30
N ALA A 384 -1.32 4.97 6.18
CA ALA A 384 -1.00 3.86 5.28
C ALA A 384 -0.23 2.75 6.00
N PHE A 385 -0.59 1.50 5.71
CA PHE A 385 0.26 0.36 6.02
C PHE A 385 1.56 0.45 5.21
N MET A 386 1.44 0.80 3.94
CA MET A 386 2.57 1.06 3.04
C MET A 386 2.12 2.01 1.94
N ALA A 387 2.96 2.96 1.55
CA ALA A 387 2.70 3.89 0.46
C ALA A 387 3.99 4.27 -0.25
N ALA A 388 3.91 4.52 -1.56
CA ALA A 388 5.03 4.99 -2.36
C ALA A 388 4.56 6.00 -3.40
N HIS A 389 5.43 6.97 -3.69
CA HIS A 389 5.26 7.95 -4.76
C HIS A 389 6.26 7.66 -5.89
N PRO A 390 5.86 7.68 -7.17
CA PRO A 390 6.80 7.52 -8.27
C PRO A 390 7.87 8.61 -8.28
N ASP A 391 9.13 8.23 -8.47
CA ASP A 391 10.24 9.17 -8.71
C ASP A 391 11.19 8.65 -9.81
N ASP A 392 12.24 9.41 -10.15
CA ASP A 392 13.22 9.05 -11.19
C ASP A 392 13.91 7.70 -10.93
N ARG A 393 14.02 7.27 -9.67
CA ARG A 393 14.65 6.01 -9.26
C ARG A 393 13.65 4.86 -9.21
N THR A 394 12.41 5.17 -8.86
CA THR A 394 11.31 4.23 -8.60
C THR A 394 10.03 4.66 -9.32
N PRO A 395 10.01 4.66 -10.67
CA PRO A 395 8.85 5.15 -11.42
C PRO A 395 7.59 4.28 -11.25
N ASN A 396 7.69 3.12 -10.59
CA ASN A 396 6.56 2.22 -10.33
C ASN A 396 6.32 2.08 -8.82
N SER A 397 5.51 2.99 -8.28
CA SER A 397 5.10 2.98 -6.87
C SER A 397 4.44 1.67 -6.42
N ARG A 398 3.75 0.96 -7.33
CA ARG A 398 3.05 -0.29 -7.00
C ARG A 398 4.02 -1.44 -6.71
N LEU A 399 5.10 -1.55 -7.49
CA LEU A 399 6.15 -2.56 -7.24
C LEU A 399 6.81 -2.32 -5.88
N GLN A 400 7.11 -1.08 -5.56
CA GLN A 400 7.70 -0.71 -4.28
C GLN A 400 6.76 -1.04 -3.10
N VAL A 401 5.50 -0.63 -3.17
CA VAL A 401 4.51 -0.95 -2.12
C VAL A 401 4.40 -2.47 -1.91
N TRP A 402 4.44 -3.25 -2.97
CA TRP A 402 4.40 -4.71 -2.88
C TRP A 402 5.59 -5.28 -2.11
N LEU A 403 6.82 -4.96 -2.53
CA LEU A 403 8.04 -5.50 -1.92
C LEU A 403 8.25 -5.00 -0.49
N ASP A 404 8.01 -3.71 -0.25
CA ASP A 404 8.14 -3.11 1.07
C ASP A 404 7.08 -3.66 2.04
N SER A 405 5.87 -4.01 1.56
CA SER A 405 4.85 -4.67 2.38
C SER A 405 5.27 -6.08 2.81
N VAL A 406 5.84 -6.87 1.90
CA VAL A 406 6.41 -8.19 2.23
C VAL A 406 7.48 -8.02 3.30
N GLN A 407 8.41 -7.08 3.08
CA GLN A 407 9.54 -6.90 3.96
C GLN A 407 9.15 -6.37 5.33
N LYS A 408 8.19 -5.45 5.40
CA LYS A 408 7.64 -4.92 6.64
C LYS A 408 7.08 -6.02 7.52
N VAL A 409 6.36 -6.99 6.93
CA VAL A 409 5.84 -8.16 7.66
C VAL A 409 6.95 -9.13 8.08
N ILE A 410 7.99 -9.31 7.25
CA ILE A 410 9.14 -10.14 7.64
C ILE A 410 9.88 -9.55 8.84
N ASP A 411 10.11 -8.24 8.84
CA ASP A 411 10.81 -7.55 9.93
C ASP A 411 9.93 -7.36 11.18
N ASN A 412 8.61 -7.30 11.00
CA ASN A 412 7.61 -7.10 12.06
C ASN A 412 6.42 -8.06 11.90
N PRO A 413 6.57 -9.35 12.25
CA PRO A 413 5.52 -10.37 12.11
C PRO A 413 4.21 -10.03 12.81
N SER A 414 4.23 -9.19 13.85
CA SER A 414 3.03 -8.72 14.55
C SER A 414 2.06 -7.99 13.62
N GLN A 415 2.57 -7.33 12.57
CA GLN A 415 1.79 -6.60 11.57
C GLN A 415 1.27 -7.49 10.42
N SER A 416 1.60 -8.79 10.42
CA SER A 416 1.22 -9.71 9.35
C SER A 416 -0.31 -9.80 9.16
N LYS A 417 -1.09 -9.62 10.23
CA LYS A 417 -2.55 -9.70 10.18
C LYS A 417 -3.18 -8.57 9.37
N ASP A 418 -2.61 -7.36 9.46
CA ASP A 418 -3.14 -6.20 8.77
C ASP A 418 -2.99 -6.34 7.24
N LEU A 419 -1.93 -7.01 6.79
CA LEU A 419 -1.68 -7.30 5.39
C LEU A 419 -2.37 -8.59 4.92
N LEU A 420 -2.02 -9.73 5.52
CA LEU A 420 -2.45 -11.06 5.05
C LEU A 420 -3.92 -11.36 5.36
N GLY A 421 -4.51 -10.59 6.27
CA GLY A 421 -5.92 -10.59 6.55
C GLY A 421 -6.77 -9.87 5.50
N LEU A 422 -6.20 -9.23 4.48
CA LEU A 422 -6.95 -8.59 3.38
C LEU A 422 -7.46 -9.62 2.35
N TYR A 423 -8.40 -9.18 1.49
CA TYR A 423 -9.01 -10.07 0.50
C TYR A 423 -8.07 -10.35 -0.67
N ALA A 424 -7.80 -11.63 -0.95
CA ALA A 424 -6.88 -12.08 -2.00
C ALA A 424 -7.58 -12.75 -3.21
N GLY A 425 -8.90 -12.63 -3.35
CA GLY A 425 -9.62 -13.22 -4.48
C GLY A 425 -9.79 -14.75 -4.42
N GLN A 426 -9.66 -15.38 -3.25
CA GLN A 426 -9.91 -16.81 -3.02
C GLN A 426 -10.68 -16.99 -1.70
N PRO A 427 -11.47 -18.08 -1.54
CA PRO A 427 -12.14 -18.39 -0.27
C PRO A 427 -11.11 -18.50 0.87
N ASP A 428 -11.58 -18.14 2.08
CA ASP A 428 -10.85 -17.77 3.31
C ASP A 428 -9.94 -18.87 3.95
N THR A 429 -9.33 -19.72 3.12
CA THR A 429 -8.54 -20.89 3.51
C THR A 429 -7.06 -20.58 3.76
N SER A 430 -6.63 -19.36 3.44
CA SER A 430 -5.23 -18.95 3.63
C SER A 430 -5.00 -18.41 5.04
N PRO A 431 -3.79 -18.57 5.60
CA PRO A 431 -3.45 -17.95 6.87
C PRO A 431 -3.68 -16.44 6.83
N THR A 432 -4.37 -15.92 7.85
CA THR A 432 -4.57 -14.49 8.06
C THR A 432 -3.38 -13.82 8.75
N SER A 433 -2.36 -14.59 9.14
CA SER A 433 -1.12 -14.13 9.75
C SER A 433 0.04 -14.99 9.23
N ALA A 434 1.26 -14.45 9.24
CA ALA A 434 2.43 -15.16 8.77
C ALA A 434 2.82 -16.25 9.80
N PRO A 435 2.82 -17.55 9.45
CA PRO A 435 3.26 -18.59 10.37
C PRO A 435 4.78 -18.49 10.59
N MET A 436 5.21 -18.73 11.82
CA MET A 436 6.64 -18.80 12.18
C MET A 436 7.16 -20.22 11.93
N ILE A 437 8.11 -20.37 11.02
CA ILE A 437 8.73 -21.65 10.67
C ILE A 437 10.24 -21.48 10.71
N ASP A 438 10.92 -22.36 11.46
CA ASP A 438 12.37 -22.28 11.73
C ASP A 438 12.82 -20.88 12.22
N GLY A 439 11.99 -20.25 13.05
CA GLY A 439 12.26 -18.92 13.61
C GLY A 439 12.08 -17.74 12.65
N SER A 440 11.54 -17.97 11.44
CA SER A 440 11.27 -16.91 10.44
C SER A 440 9.79 -16.89 10.02
N PRO A 441 9.21 -15.70 9.77
CA PRO A 441 7.85 -15.60 9.23
C PRO A 441 7.83 -16.06 7.77
N VAL A 442 6.86 -16.91 7.41
CA VAL A 442 6.64 -17.33 6.02
C VAL A 442 5.60 -16.42 5.37
N VAL A 443 6.03 -15.68 4.35
CA VAL A 443 5.19 -14.72 3.62
C VAL A 443 5.14 -15.12 2.15
N ASP A 444 3.94 -15.38 1.64
CA ASP A 444 3.72 -15.62 0.21
C ASP A 444 3.78 -14.29 -0.54
N THR A 445 4.90 -14.04 -1.20
CA THR A 445 5.16 -12.78 -1.90
C THR A 445 4.17 -12.55 -3.04
N PHE A 446 3.82 -13.58 -3.81
CA PHE A 446 2.85 -13.46 -4.89
C PHE A 446 1.42 -13.22 -4.39
N LYS A 447 1.06 -13.78 -3.24
CA LYS A 447 -0.22 -13.44 -2.59
C LYS A 447 -0.27 -11.96 -2.22
N VAL A 448 0.81 -11.39 -1.67
CA VAL A 448 0.87 -9.94 -1.36
C VAL A 448 0.70 -9.09 -2.61
N SER A 449 1.24 -9.55 -3.75
CA SER A 449 0.97 -8.93 -5.03
C SER A 449 -0.56 -8.91 -5.31
N LYS A 450 -1.23 -10.06 -5.32
CA LYS A 450 -2.68 -10.09 -5.56
C LYS A 450 -3.50 -9.28 -4.54
N LEU A 451 -3.07 -9.23 -3.28
CA LEU A 451 -3.66 -8.37 -2.25
C LEU A 451 -3.61 -6.89 -2.65
N LEU A 452 -2.44 -6.42 -3.09
CA LEU A 452 -2.30 -5.04 -3.55
C LEU A 452 -3.17 -4.75 -4.79
N ASP A 453 -3.44 -5.77 -5.62
CA ASP A 453 -4.34 -5.61 -6.77
C ASP A 453 -5.79 -5.29 -6.40
N LEU A 454 -6.28 -5.95 -5.36
CA LEU A 454 -7.68 -5.86 -4.97
C LEU A 454 -7.93 -4.78 -3.92
N ASN A 455 -6.90 -4.39 -3.16
CA ASN A 455 -7.01 -3.54 -1.97
C ASN A 455 -6.19 -2.24 -2.06
N GLY A 456 -5.35 -2.06 -3.09
CA GLY A 456 -4.51 -0.89 -3.24
C GLY A 456 -5.30 0.35 -3.69
N PHE A 457 -4.93 1.51 -3.15
CA PHE A 457 -5.49 2.80 -3.53
C PHE A 457 -4.46 3.66 -4.24
N SER A 458 -4.92 4.43 -5.23
CA SER A 458 -4.12 5.46 -5.88
C SER A 458 -4.43 6.84 -5.31
N PHE A 459 -3.39 7.66 -5.14
CA PHE A 459 -3.51 9.03 -4.65
C PHE A 459 -2.53 9.97 -5.36
N ALA A 460 -2.80 11.27 -5.29
CA ALA A 460 -1.94 12.33 -5.83
C ALA A 460 -1.14 12.97 -4.70
N VAL A 461 0.03 13.51 -5.03
CA VAL A 461 0.92 14.23 -4.11
C VAL A 461 1.22 15.61 -4.68
N GLY A 462 1.41 16.61 -3.82
CA GLY A 462 1.86 17.95 -4.19
C GLY A 462 0.74 18.92 -4.59
N ARG A 463 -0.51 18.58 -4.28
CA ARG A 463 -1.69 19.43 -4.53
C ARG A 463 -2.49 19.73 -3.27
N GLU A 464 -2.07 19.25 -2.12
CA GLU A 464 -2.85 19.20 -0.88
C GLU A 464 -3.29 20.60 -0.40
N SER A 465 -2.54 21.65 -0.73
CA SER A 465 -2.87 23.05 -0.41
C SER A 465 -3.87 23.70 -1.38
N GLN A 466 -4.14 23.07 -2.54
CA GLN A 466 -5.06 23.57 -3.55
C GLN A 466 -6.49 23.12 -3.27
N ALA A 467 -7.47 23.90 -3.74
CA ALA A 467 -8.87 23.51 -3.67
C ALA A 467 -9.10 22.17 -4.41
N TYR A 468 -9.75 21.22 -3.74
CA TYR A 468 -9.95 19.85 -4.25
C TYR A 468 -8.67 19.05 -4.50
N GLY A 469 -7.52 19.53 -4.01
CA GLY A 469 -6.24 18.90 -4.23
C GLY A 469 -6.04 17.58 -3.48
N THR A 470 -6.78 17.39 -2.39
CA THR A 470 -6.80 16.17 -1.58
C THR A 470 -7.90 15.20 -2.01
N SER A 471 -8.88 15.65 -2.78
CA SER A 471 -9.97 14.79 -3.26
C SER A 471 -9.41 13.61 -4.08
N ALA A 472 -10.05 12.45 -3.99
CA ALA A 472 -9.69 11.28 -4.78
C ALA A 472 -10.07 11.47 -6.26
N ARG A 473 -9.44 12.44 -6.95
CA ARG A 473 -9.68 12.72 -8.37
C ARG A 473 -9.17 11.54 -9.18
N MET A 474 -10.06 10.86 -9.89
CA MET A 474 -9.70 9.80 -10.84
C MET A 474 -9.22 10.40 -12.18
N THR A 475 -8.34 11.39 -12.17
CA THR A 475 -7.80 11.94 -13.42
C THR A 475 -6.66 11.07 -13.95
N MET A 476 -6.57 10.95 -15.27
CA MET A 476 -5.56 10.15 -15.97
C MET A 476 -4.18 10.84 -16.04
N MET A 477 -4.08 12.12 -15.66
CA MET A 477 -2.97 12.99 -16.07
C MET A 477 -1.83 13.19 -15.05
N THR A 478 -1.97 12.76 -13.79
CA THR A 478 -0.92 12.91 -12.76
C THR A 478 -0.24 11.58 -12.43
N PRO A 479 1.07 11.54 -12.14
CA PRO A 479 1.73 10.34 -11.63
C PRO A 479 0.97 9.82 -10.40
N LYS A 480 0.48 8.57 -10.48
CA LYS A 480 -0.32 7.97 -9.41
C LYS A 480 0.60 7.33 -8.37
N SER A 481 0.59 7.88 -7.16
CA SER A 481 1.10 7.19 -5.97
C SER A 481 0.23 5.98 -5.68
N THR A 482 0.82 4.96 -5.06
CA THR A 482 0.10 3.76 -4.63
C THR A 482 0.23 3.62 -3.12
N GLY A 483 -0.83 3.21 -2.43
CA GLY A 483 -0.74 2.83 -1.04
C GLY A 483 -1.75 1.76 -0.65
N LEU A 484 -1.54 1.20 0.53
CA LEU A 484 -2.37 0.17 1.14
C LEU A 484 -2.81 0.65 2.53
N TRP A 485 -4.11 0.61 2.78
CA TRP A 485 -4.74 0.98 4.05
C TRP A 485 -5.66 -0.16 4.48
N SER A 486 -5.36 -0.77 5.62
CA SER A 486 -5.85 -2.10 5.95
C SER A 486 -7.30 -2.09 6.41
N ARG A 487 -7.75 -1.03 7.09
CA ARG A 487 -9.14 -0.92 7.57
C ARG A 487 -10.08 -0.60 6.40
N ILE A 488 -9.84 0.51 5.70
CA ILE A 488 -10.71 0.98 4.61
C ILE A 488 -10.76 0.03 3.41
N ALA A 489 -9.73 -0.79 3.18
CA ALA A 489 -9.75 -1.83 2.15
C ALA A 489 -10.91 -2.84 2.29
N ASN A 490 -11.54 -2.92 3.48
CA ASN A 490 -12.73 -3.76 3.68
C ASN A 490 -14.04 -3.08 3.29
N ALA A 491 -14.04 -1.80 2.90
CA ALA A 491 -15.25 -1.12 2.46
C ALA A 491 -15.67 -1.62 1.06
N ASN A 492 -16.89 -2.16 0.96
CA ASN A 492 -17.41 -2.68 -0.31
C ASN A 492 -17.80 -1.55 -1.26
N HIS A 493 -17.91 -1.91 -2.54
CA HIS A 493 -18.34 -0.98 -3.56
C HIS A 493 -19.85 -0.72 -3.55
N ALA A 494 -20.23 0.55 -3.74
CA ALA A 494 -21.49 0.94 -4.35
C ALA A 494 -21.27 2.19 -5.22
N CYS A 495 -21.94 2.30 -6.38
CA CYS A 495 -21.88 3.52 -7.18
C CYS A 495 -22.55 4.71 -6.46
N LEU A 496 -23.60 4.42 -5.67
CA LEU A 496 -24.25 5.35 -4.74
C LEU A 496 -23.73 5.12 -3.31
N SER A 497 -22.42 5.24 -3.13
CA SER A 497 -21.76 5.01 -1.85
C SER A 497 -22.23 5.97 -0.75
N ASN A 498 -22.27 5.50 0.50
CA ASN A 498 -22.56 6.34 1.67
C ASN A 498 -21.32 7.02 2.29
N ALA A 499 -20.13 6.80 1.73
CA ALA A 499 -18.90 7.46 2.16
C ALA A 499 -18.02 7.91 0.98
N VAL A 500 -17.30 9.03 1.18
CA VAL A 500 -16.35 9.60 0.21
C VAL A 500 -14.96 9.64 0.82
N ARG A 501 -13.97 9.20 0.01
CA ARG A 501 -12.56 9.18 0.41
C ARG A 501 -11.78 10.36 -0.18
N SER A 502 -10.78 10.81 0.56
CA SER A 502 -9.76 11.76 0.11
C SER A 502 -8.41 11.42 0.74
N PHE A 503 -7.34 12.10 0.31
CA PHE A 503 -5.97 11.81 0.69
C PHE A 503 -5.21 13.08 1.07
N ILE A 504 -4.44 13.02 2.15
CA ILE A 504 -3.42 14.02 2.50
C ILE A 504 -2.12 13.26 2.70
N GLY A 505 -1.25 13.28 1.68
CA GLY A 505 -0.08 12.42 1.66
C GLY A 505 -0.49 10.94 1.81
N ASP A 506 0.11 10.24 2.77
CA ASP A 506 -0.20 8.84 3.09
C ASP A 506 -1.27 8.64 4.19
N MET A 507 -2.08 9.67 4.46
CA MET A 507 -3.33 9.55 5.20
C MET A 507 -4.51 9.43 4.24
N ILE A 508 -5.37 8.45 4.46
CA ILE A 508 -6.68 8.37 3.80
C ILE A 508 -7.77 8.84 4.77
N ILE A 509 -8.61 9.75 4.31
CA ILE A 509 -9.71 10.33 5.07
C ILE A 509 -11.00 9.81 4.47
N LEU A 510 -11.91 9.31 5.32
CA LEU A 510 -13.22 8.85 4.90
C LEU A 510 -14.30 9.65 5.64
N ARG A 511 -15.18 10.31 4.89
CA ARG A 511 -16.30 11.08 5.44
C ARG A 511 -17.63 10.54 4.97
N ALA A 512 -18.63 10.68 5.83
CA ALA A 512 -19.99 10.25 5.53
C ALA A 512 -20.63 11.16 4.48
N ALA A 513 -21.05 10.59 3.36
CA ALA A 513 -21.78 11.28 2.30
C ALA A 513 -23.27 11.47 2.63
N LYS A 514 -23.78 10.68 3.57
CA LYS A 514 -25.15 10.70 4.10
C LYS A 514 -25.10 10.27 5.57
N ASP A 515 -26.21 10.38 6.29
CA ASP A 515 -26.32 9.80 7.63
C ASP A 515 -26.19 8.27 7.54
N ILE A 516 -25.37 7.66 8.40
CA ILE A 516 -25.10 6.22 8.46
C ILE A 516 -25.50 5.72 9.84
N LYS A 517 -26.33 4.68 9.90
CA LYS A 517 -26.77 4.10 11.18
C LYS A 517 -25.76 3.12 11.77
N ASN A 518 -25.79 2.97 13.09
CA ASN A 518 -25.04 1.92 13.76
C ASN A 518 -25.37 0.54 13.13
N GLY A 519 -24.34 -0.19 12.73
CA GLY A 519 -24.46 -1.48 12.06
C GLY A 519 -24.82 -1.42 10.58
N GLU A 520 -24.97 -0.24 9.99
CA GLU A 520 -25.07 -0.07 8.54
C GLU A 520 -23.70 -0.28 7.87
N GLU A 521 -23.71 -0.88 6.70
CA GLU A 521 -22.50 -1.09 5.91
C GLU A 521 -22.00 0.24 5.33
N ILE A 522 -20.72 0.52 5.51
CA ILE A 522 -20.01 1.65 4.90
C ILE A 522 -19.49 1.19 3.54
N THR A 523 -19.94 1.87 2.49
CA THR A 523 -19.57 1.60 1.09
C THR A 523 -18.83 2.79 0.50
N ILE A 524 -17.95 2.51 -0.46
CA ILE A 524 -17.18 3.52 -1.21
C ILE A 524 -17.29 3.28 -2.72
N SER A 525 -17.12 4.32 -3.54
CA SER A 525 -17.07 4.11 -5.00
C SER A 525 -15.66 3.74 -5.47
N TYR A 526 -15.43 2.51 -5.95
CA TYR A 526 -14.12 2.06 -6.44
C TYR A 526 -13.69 2.80 -7.70
N GLN A 527 -14.67 3.18 -8.51
CA GLN A 527 -14.47 3.95 -9.74
C GLN A 527 -15.45 5.12 -9.84
N ASN A 528 -15.23 6.03 -10.79
CA ASN A 528 -16.18 7.09 -11.10
C ASN A 528 -17.47 6.45 -11.63
N PRO A 529 -18.66 6.80 -11.08
CA PRO A 529 -19.93 6.31 -11.60
C PRO A 529 -20.40 6.99 -12.91
N ALA A 530 -19.68 7.97 -13.45
CA ALA A 530 -20.08 8.68 -14.68
C ALA A 530 -20.12 7.84 -15.97
N PRO A 531 -19.22 6.86 -16.22
CA PRO A 531 -19.29 6.03 -17.43
C PRO A 531 -20.60 5.24 -17.51
N LEU A 532 -20.96 4.81 -18.72
CA LEU A 532 -22.17 4.02 -18.97
C LEU A 532 -22.15 2.70 -18.19
N LEU A 533 -23.34 2.14 -17.92
CA LEU A 533 -23.52 0.93 -17.14
C LEU A 533 -22.60 -0.22 -17.58
N GLU A 534 -22.55 -0.53 -18.87
CA GLU A 534 -21.78 -1.67 -19.38
C GLU A 534 -20.28 -1.51 -19.13
N ASP A 535 -19.73 -0.31 -19.38
CA ASP A 535 -18.32 -0.01 -19.11
C ASP A 535 -18.01 -0.09 -17.62
N ARG A 536 -18.87 0.47 -16.77
CA ARG A 536 -18.73 0.36 -15.31
C ARG A 536 -18.72 -1.10 -14.87
N GLN A 537 -19.67 -1.91 -15.32
CA GLN A 537 -19.79 -3.31 -14.94
C GLN A 537 -18.61 -4.14 -15.48
N LYS A 538 -18.12 -3.84 -16.68
CA LYS A 538 -16.95 -4.49 -17.29
C LYS A 538 -15.69 -4.26 -16.45
N VAL A 539 -15.45 -3.03 -15.98
CA VAL A 539 -14.30 -2.73 -15.11
C VAL A 539 -14.42 -3.45 -13.77
N LEU A 540 -15.60 -3.44 -13.13
CA LEU A 540 -15.82 -4.12 -11.85
C LEU A 540 -15.63 -5.63 -11.95
N SER A 541 -16.23 -6.23 -12.99
CA SER A 541 -16.11 -7.66 -13.25
C SER A 541 -14.68 -8.05 -13.62
N GLY A 542 -13.97 -7.23 -14.40
CA GLY A 542 -12.60 -7.51 -14.83
C GLY A 542 -11.56 -7.36 -13.71
N SER A 543 -11.73 -6.37 -12.83
CA SER A 543 -10.73 -6.03 -11.81
C SER A 543 -11.00 -6.70 -10.46
N TRP A 544 -12.27 -6.83 -10.05
CA TRP A 544 -12.66 -7.38 -8.74
C TRP A 544 -13.54 -8.63 -8.82
N GLY A 545 -14.08 -8.98 -10.00
CA GLY A 545 -14.85 -10.22 -10.19
C GLY A 545 -16.28 -10.16 -9.68
N PHE A 546 -16.92 -8.99 -9.61
CA PHE A 546 -18.33 -8.85 -9.23
C PHE A 546 -19.10 -7.88 -10.13
N ARG A 547 -20.44 -7.94 -10.08
CA ARG A 547 -21.34 -6.96 -10.71
C ARG A 547 -22.02 -6.10 -9.64
N CYS A 548 -22.09 -4.80 -9.87
CA CYS A 548 -22.76 -3.88 -8.94
C CYS A 548 -24.28 -3.92 -9.16
N ASN A 549 -25.03 -3.99 -8.06
CA ASN A 549 -26.50 -4.02 -8.03
C ASN A 549 -27.09 -2.87 -7.19
N CYS A 550 -26.32 -1.79 -6.97
CA CYS A 550 -26.83 -0.62 -6.23
C CYS A 550 -28.02 0.03 -6.98
N PRO A 551 -28.82 0.90 -6.33
CA PRO A 551 -30.02 1.47 -6.95
C PRO A 551 -29.77 2.12 -8.32
N LEU A 552 -28.66 2.85 -8.50
CA LEU A 552 -28.27 3.41 -9.79
C LEU A 552 -28.07 2.35 -10.88
N CYS A 553 -27.26 1.32 -10.62
CA CYS A 553 -27.01 0.25 -11.60
C CYS A 553 -28.26 -0.57 -11.91
N THR A 554 -29.08 -0.85 -10.90
CA THR A 554 -30.34 -1.59 -11.08
C THR A 554 -31.32 -0.79 -11.94
N PHE A 555 -31.41 0.52 -11.71
CA PHE A 555 -32.27 1.39 -12.50
C PHE A 555 -31.80 1.53 -13.94
N GLU A 556 -30.51 1.85 -14.16
CA GLU A 556 -29.96 1.97 -15.52
C GLU A 556 -30.09 0.67 -16.32
N SER A 557 -30.04 -0.49 -15.66
CA SER A 557 -30.27 -1.79 -16.32
C SER A 557 -31.70 -1.91 -16.89
N SER A 558 -32.66 -1.16 -16.36
CA SER A 558 -34.06 -1.16 -16.81
C SER A 558 -34.33 -0.23 -17.99
N LEU A 559 -33.40 0.65 -18.36
CA LEU A 559 -33.58 1.65 -19.44
C LEU A 559 -33.65 1.05 -20.85
N GLY A 560 -33.13 -0.17 -21.06
CA GLY A 560 -33.27 -0.91 -22.32
C GLY A 560 -32.90 -0.09 -23.57
N VAL A 561 -33.87 0.16 -24.44
CA VAL A 561 -33.71 0.86 -25.74
C VAL A 561 -33.22 2.30 -25.60
N LYS A 562 -33.53 2.99 -24.48
CA LYS A 562 -33.06 4.36 -24.23
C LYS A 562 -31.53 4.45 -24.05
N MET A 563 -30.85 3.33 -23.78
CA MET A 563 -29.41 3.29 -23.51
C MET A 563 -28.56 3.64 -24.74
N GLN A 564 -28.97 3.26 -25.94
CA GLN A 564 -28.25 3.63 -27.17
C GLN A 564 -28.33 5.13 -27.42
N THR A 565 -29.54 5.69 -27.35
CA THR A 565 -29.74 7.14 -27.47
C THR A 565 -28.98 7.91 -26.39
N LEU A 566 -28.94 7.40 -25.15
CA LEU A 566 -28.14 7.98 -24.08
C LEU A 566 -26.64 7.98 -24.43
N ALA A 567 -26.12 6.86 -24.95
CA ALA A 567 -24.73 6.76 -25.35
C ALA A 567 -24.36 7.79 -26.43
N ASP A 568 -25.20 7.93 -27.46
CA ASP A 568 -25.00 8.90 -28.55
C ASP A 568 -24.95 10.35 -28.02
N HIS A 569 -25.84 10.71 -27.09
CA HIS A 569 -25.87 12.05 -26.51
C HIS A 569 -24.70 12.30 -25.56
N VAL A 570 -24.28 11.30 -24.78
CA VAL A 570 -23.09 11.39 -23.92
C VAL A 570 -21.82 11.52 -24.78
N GLU A 571 -21.71 10.78 -25.88
CA GLU A 571 -20.59 10.92 -26.82
C GLU A 571 -20.57 12.30 -27.48
N THR A 572 -21.73 12.77 -27.95
CA THR A 572 -21.88 14.14 -28.48
C THR A 572 -21.44 15.18 -27.45
N SER A 573 -21.88 15.01 -26.20
CA SER A 573 -21.50 15.86 -25.07
C SER A 573 -19.99 15.90 -24.86
N LEU A 574 -19.34 14.73 -24.85
CA LEU A 574 -17.89 14.63 -24.70
C LEU A 574 -17.14 15.25 -25.88
N ALA A 575 -17.67 15.19 -27.11
CA ALA A 575 -17.02 15.74 -28.29
C ALA A 575 -16.90 17.28 -28.22
N PHE A 576 -17.98 17.98 -27.86
CA PHE A 576 -17.91 19.45 -27.76
C PHE A 576 -17.31 19.96 -26.44
N MET A 577 -17.34 19.16 -25.37
CA MET A 577 -16.64 19.48 -24.12
C MET A 577 -15.13 19.17 -24.18
N GLY A 578 -14.73 18.16 -24.97
CA GLY A 578 -13.38 17.59 -24.99
C GLY A 578 -12.32 18.40 -25.73
N ASP A 579 -12.70 19.44 -26.47
CA ASP A 579 -11.79 20.24 -27.31
C ASP A 579 -11.40 21.60 -26.70
N ARG A 580 -11.85 21.90 -25.47
CA ARG A 580 -11.55 23.18 -24.81
C ARG A 580 -11.07 22.94 -23.39
N ASN A 581 -9.83 23.35 -23.09
CA ASN A 581 -9.39 23.49 -21.71
C ASN A 581 -10.45 24.32 -20.95
N LEU A 582 -10.98 23.80 -19.85
CA LEU A 582 -11.92 24.49 -18.95
C LEU A 582 -11.44 25.87 -18.42
N ASN A 583 -10.20 26.27 -18.76
CA ASN A 583 -9.57 27.54 -18.41
C ASN A 583 -9.39 28.49 -19.61
N ASP A 584 -9.57 28.04 -20.86
CA ASP A 584 -9.51 28.92 -22.02
C ASP A 584 -10.87 29.56 -22.23
N VAL A 585 -10.87 30.90 -22.25
CA VAL A 585 -12.02 31.77 -22.42
C VAL A 585 -12.93 31.21 -23.50
N LEU A 586 -14.14 30.77 -23.12
CA LEU A 586 -15.21 30.53 -24.06
C LEU A 586 -15.51 31.89 -24.72
N THR A 587 -14.92 32.18 -25.88
CA THR A 587 -15.58 33.10 -26.78
C THR A 587 -16.93 32.46 -27.08
N THR A 588 -17.99 33.16 -26.67
CA THR A 588 -19.39 32.78 -26.73
C THR A 588 -19.76 32.39 -28.16
N ASP A 589 -19.52 31.13 -28.48
CA ASP A 589 -20.02 30.51 -29.69
C ASP A 589 -21.49 30.17 -29.42
N SER A 590 -22.38 31.08 -29.84
CA SER A 590 -23.81 30.95 -29.62
C SER A 590 -24.39 29.66 -30.20
N GLU A 591 -23.77 29.12 -31.25
CA GLU A 591 -24.20 27.86 -31.87
C GLU A 591 -23.87 26.66 -30.97
N LEU A 592 -22.68 26.64 -30.37
CA LEU A 592 -22.30 25.60 -29.40
C LEU A 592 -23.13 25.66 -28.13
N VAL A 593 -23.46 26.85 -27.63
CA VAL A 593 -24.34 27.01 -26.47
C VAL A 593 -25.73 26.45 -26.79
N ALA A 594 -26.32 26.82 -27.94
CA ALA A 594 -27.62 26.31 -28.36
C ALA A 594 -27.60 24.78 -28.54
N MET A 595 -26.53 24.22 -29.11
CA MET A 595 -26.37 22.77 -29.23
C MET A 595 -26.27 22.08 -27.86
N ALA A 596 -25.50 22.63 -26.92
CA ALA A 596 -25.39 22.10 -25.57
C ALA A 596 -26.74 22.17 -24.82
N GLU A 597 -27.54 23.22 -25.02
CA GLU A 597 -28.89 23.30 -24.47
C GLU A 597 -29.81 22.22 -25.04
N ILE A 598 -29.80 22.01 -26.36
CA ILE A 598 -30.57 20.95 -27.01
C ILE A 598 -30.19 19.58 -26.43
N VAL A 599 -28.88 19.28 -26.37
CA VAL A 599 -28.40 18.01 -25.82
C VAL A 599 -28.78 17.86 -24.34
N ALA A 600 -28.74 18.93 -23.56
CA ALA A 600 -29.14 18.89 -22.15
C ALA A 600 -30.64 18.60 -21.98
N GLU A 601 -31.48 19.19 -22.82
CA GLU A 601 -32.93 18.97 -22.82
C GLU A 601 -33.30 17.55 -23.31
N ASP A 602 -32.63 17.05 -24.35
CA ASP A 602 -32.79 15.68 -24.83
C ASP A 602 -32.39 14.66 -23.73
N LEU A 603 -31.28 14.93 -23.04
CA LEU A 603 -30.85 14.11 -21.89
C LEU A 603 -31.87 14.15 -20.75
N GLU A 604 -32.51 15.29 -20.46
CA GLU A 604 -33.59 15.36 -19.47
C GLU A 604 -34.77 14.46 -19.83
N GLU A 605 -35.16 14.39 -21.11
CA GLU A 605 -36.23 13.51 -21.57
C GLU A 605 -35.84 12.03 -21.46
N ILE A 606 -34.61 11.69 -21.86
CA ILE A 606 -34.07 10.34 -21.74
C ILE A 606 -34.04 9.89 -20.27
N TYR A 607 -33.63 10.80 -19.37
CA TYR A 607 -33.54 10.58 -17.93
C TYR A 607 -34.84 10.87 -17.16
N ALA A 608 -35.97 11.10 -17.82
CA ALA A 608 -37.21 11.49 -17.14
C ALA A 608 -37.60 10.52 -16.00
N ASP A 609 -37.44 9.21 -16.21
CA ASP A 609 -37.74 8.20 -15.20
C ASP A 609 -36.74 8.26 -14.03
N ASN A 610 -35.44 8.48 -14.28
CA ASN A 610 -34.45 8.66 -13.22
C ASN A 610 -34.78 9.88 -12.36
N LEU A 611 -35.10 11.01 -13.00
CA LEU A 611 -35.43 12.27 -12.33
C LEU A 611 -36.69 12.12 -11.47
N MET A 612 -37.72 11.44 -11.97
CA MET A 612 -38.92 11.08 -11.20
C MET A 612 -38.59 10.31 -9.91
N HIS A 613 -37.61 9.41 -9.99
CA HIS A 613 -37.14 8.60 -8.86
C HIS A 613 -35.98 9.23 -8.07
N ARG A 614 -35.61 10.48 -8.38
CA ARG A 614 -34.53 11.24 -7.73
C ARG A 614 -33.13 10.61 -7.85
N LEU A 615 -32.93 9.74 -8.86
CA LEU A 615 -31.66 9.08 -9.10
C LEU A 615 -30.70 10.00 -9.87
N PRO A 616 -29.37 9.88 -9.65
CA PRO A 616 -28.40 10.65 -10.41
C PRO A 616 -28.43 10.37 -11.92
N CYS A 617 -28.20 11.43 -12.68
CA CYS A 617 -28.16 11.50 -14.14
C CYS A 617 -26.86 12.20 -14.57
N LEU A 618 -25.71 11.53 -14.38
CA LEU A 618 -24.39 12.19 -14.43
C LEU A 618 -24.04 12.78 -15.80
N GLY A 619 -24.43 12.10 -16.90
CA GLY A 619 -24.21 12.64 -18.25
C GLY A 619 -24.95 13.98 -18.48
N MET A 620 -26.14 14.12 -17.90
CA MET A 620 -26.90 15.38 -17.92
C MET A 620 -26.23 16.45 -17.06
N ALA A 621 -25.72 16.07 -15.88
CA ALA A 621 -25.06 16.98 -14.95
C ALA A 621 -23.81 17.63 -15.56
N ASP A 622 -23.02 16.88 -16.33
CA ASP A 622 -21.79 17.37 -16.97
C ASP A 622 -22.08 18.48 -18.00
N VAL A 623 -23.13 18.32 -18.82
CA VAL A 623 -23.55 19.32 -19.81
C VAL A 623 -24.06 20.60 -19.12
N TRP A 624 -24.90 20.46 -18.10
CA TRP A 624 -25.38 21.62 -17.33
C TRP A 624 -24.25 22.33 -16.59
N GLN A 625 -23.25 21.59 -16.10
CA GLN A 625 -22.07 22.18 -15.48
C GLN A 625 -21.26 23.00 -16.49
N TRP A 626 -21.10 22.51 -17.72
CA TRP A 626 -20.48 23.28 -18.80
C TRP A 626 -21.26 24.57 -19.11
N LEU A 627 -22.59 24.48 -19.30
CA LEU A 627 -23.45 25.64 -19.56
C LEU A 627 -23.41 26.68 -18.43
N SER A 628 -23.31 26.23 -17.16
CA SER A 628 -23.26 27.14 -16.01
C SER A 628 -22.07 28.10 -16.04
N GLN A 629 -20.92 27.67 -16.59
CA GLN A 629 -19.73 28.50 -16.68
C GLN A 629 -19.95 29.66 -17.67
N THR A 630 -20.54 29.35 -18.83
CA THR A 630 -20.91 30.35 -19.84
C THR A 630 -21.89 31.38 -19.25
N TYR A 631 -22.98 30.91 -18.63
CA TYR A 631 -23.98 31.82 -18.06
C TYR A 631 -23.50 32.61 -16.85
N CYS A 632 -22.54 32.07 -16.09
CA CYS A 632 -21.86 32.81 -15.04
C CYS A 632 -21.04 33.97 -15.60
N GLN A 633 -20.31 33.75 -16.71
CA GLN A 633 -19.52 34.79 -17.38
C GLN A 633 -20.41 35.90 -17.97
N ASP A 634 -21.51 35.51 -18.62
CA ASP A 634 -22.50 36.43 -19.18
C ASP A 634 -23.36 37.15 -18.12
N ARG A 635 -23.18 36.81 -16.84
CA ARG A 635 -23.98 37.31 -15.70
C ARG A 635 -25.48 37.07 -15.87
N ASN A 636 -25.86 36.01 -16.60
CA ASN A 636 -27.24 35.64 -16.82
C ASN A 636 -27.77 34.83 -15.62
N ARG A 637 -28.25 35.55 -14.58
CA ARG A 637 -28.70 34.95 -13.32
C ARG A 637 -29.85 33.95 -13.49
N THR A 638 -30.76 34.18 -14.42
CA THR A 638 -31.91 33.31 -14.67
C THR A 638 -31.45 31.95 -15.18
N GLN A 639 -30.60 31.93 -16.21
CA GLN A 639 -30.07 30.68 -16.75
C GLN A 639 -29.08 30.03 -15.78
N LEU A 640 -28.27 30.81 -15.06
CA LEU A 640 -27.38 30.27 -14.04
C LEU A 640 -28.14 29.54 -12.91
N LYS A 641 -29.28 30.08 -12.47
CA LYS A 641 -30.18 29.43 -11.51
C LYS A 641 -30.74 28.11 -12.06
N ARG A 642 -31.15 28.10 -13.34
CA ARG A 642 -31.62 26.89 -14.04
C ARG A 642 -30.51 25.83 -14.07
N CYS A 643 -29.32 26.18 -14.56
CA CYS A 643 -28.18 25.26 -14.62
C CYS A 643 -27.84 24.71 -13.24
N ALA A 644 -27.72 25.58 -12.22
CA ALA A 644 -27.39 25.16 -10.86
C ALA A 644 -28.42 24.16 -10.30
N THR A 645 -29.71 24.39 -10.54
CA THR A 645 -30.77 23.46 -10.13
C THR A 645 -30.63 22.11 -10.86
N LYS A 646 -30.40 22.13 -12.16
CA LYS A 646 -30.24 20.92 -12.98
C LYS A 646 -28.98 20.13 -12.67
N ILE A 647 -27.88 20.79 -12.32
CA ILE A 647 -26.68 20.13 -11.82
C ILE A 647 -27.00 19.37 -10.52
N LEU A 648 -27.71 20.00 -9.59
CA LEU A 648 -28.07 19.36 -8.31
C LEU A 648 -28.97 18.14 -8.53
N GLU A 649 -30.03 18.28 -9.34
CA GLU A 649 -30.90 17.18 -9.74
C GLU A 649 -30.10 16.04 -10.41
N GLY A 650 -29.19 16.39 -11.33
CA GLY A 650 -28.32 15.43 -12.03
C GLY A 650 -27.34 14.68 -11.10
N TYR A 651 -26.94 15.28 -9.98
CA TYR A 651 -26.17 14.59 -8.94
C TYR A 651 -27.04 13.92 -7.87
N GLY A 652 -28.36 13.94 -8.00
CA GLY A 652 -29.31 13.31 -7.08
C GLY A 652 -29.64 14.13 -5.82
N TYR A 653 -29.41 15.45 -5.85
CA TYR A 653 -29.77 16.37 -4.78
C TYR A 653 -31.04 17.16 -5.13
N TRP A 654 -32.03 17.12 -4.25
CA TRP A 654 -33.31 17.80 -4.48
C TRP A 654 -33.53 18.86 -3.42
N ILE A 655 -33.57 20.12 -3.84
CA ILE A 655 -33.70 21.25 -2.93
C ILE A 655 -35.15 21.71 -2.87
N THR A 656 -35.65 21.85 -1.64
CA THR A 656 -36.89 22.56 -1.35
C THR A 656 -36.55 23.82 -0.58
N VAL A 657 -36.97 24.97 -1.11
CA VAL A 657 -36.83 26.27 -0.43
C VAL A 657 -38.16 26.59 0.26
N GLN A 658 -38.13 26.86 1.57
CA GLN A 658 -39.29 27.29 2.34
C GLN A 658 -38.91 28.55 3.13
N ASN A 659 -39.53 29.68 2.79
CA ASN A 659 -39.15 31.01 3.28
C ASN A 659 -37.67 31.30 2.96
N SER A 660 -36.82 31.43 3.97
CA SER A 660 -35.37 31.61 3.85
C SER A 660 -34.56 30.34 4.16
N GLY A 661 -35.20 29.22 4.50
CA GLY A 661 -34.52 27.95 4.78
C GLY A 661 -34.52 27.01 3.58
N ILE A 662 -33.49 26.14 3.51
CA ILE A 662 -33.42 25.07 2.51
C ILE A 662 -33.46 23.69 3.16
N SER A 663 -34.14 22.76 2.50
CA SER A 663 -34.06 21.33 2.78
C SER A 663 -33.51 20.63 1.55
N ILE A 664 -32.50 19.79 1.74
CA ILE A 664 -31.86 19.04 0.65
C ILE A 664 -32.08 17.55 0.89
N ASP A 665 -32.76 16.89 -0.04
CA ASP A 665 -32.81 15.43 -0.09
C ASP A 665 -31.48 14.91 -0.66
N CYS A 666 -30.74 14.17 0.16
CA CYS A 666 -29.45 13.58 -0.17
C CYS A 666 -29.53 12.04 -0.34
N THR A 667 -30.73 11.45 -0.45
CA THR A 667 -30.94 9.99 -0.43
C THR A 667 -30.05 9.27 -1.46
N TYR A 668 -30.01 9.81 -2.68
CA TYR A 668 -29.20 9.32 -3.79
C TYR A 668 -28.12 10.32 -4.24
N GLY A 669 -27.87 11.36 -3.44
CA GLY A 669 -26.90 12.40 -3.75
C GLY A 669 -25.47 11.86 -3.87
N ILE A 670 -24.77 12.22 -4.93
CA ILE A 670 -23.33 11.92 -5.13
C ILE A 670 -22.54 13.20 -4.86
N PRO A 671 -21.81 13.34 -3.74
CA PRO A 671 -20.99 14.51 -3.48
C PRO A 671 -19.95 14.71 -4.60
N ALA A 672 -19.96 15.89 -5.22
CA ALA A 672 -19.08 16.22 -6.33
C ALA A 672 -18.74 17.71 -6.33
N ILE A 673 -17.68 18.08 -7.06
CA ILE A 673 -17.28 19.48 -7.24
C ILE A 673 -18.42 20.30 -7.87
N GLY A 674 -19.12 19.72 -8.87
CA GLY A 674 -20.26 20.37 -9.52
C GLY A 674 -21.41 20.70 -8.55
N VAL A 675 -21.63 19.88 -7.53
CA VAL A 675 -22.64 20.15 -6.48
C VAL A 675 -22.25 21.36 -5.64
N VAL A 676 -20.97 21.49 -5.28
CA VAL A 676 -20.47 22.66 -4.54
C VAL A 676 -20.58 23.91 -5.41
N ASP A 677 -20.14 23.84 -6.67
CA ASP A 677 -20.22 24.95 -7.62
C ASP A 677 -21.67 25.40 -7.80
N ALA A 678 -22.61 24.48 -7.99
CA ALA A 678 -24.04 24.77 -8.13
C ALA A 678 -24.64 25.45 -6.88
N LEU A 679 -24.32 24.97 -5.68
CA LEU A 679 -24.76 25.62 -4.44
C LEU A 679 -24.17 27.04 -4.30
N MET A 680 -22.92 27.24 -4.69
CA MET A 680 -22.31 28.59 -4.70
C MET A 680 -22.95 29.50 -5.75
N TYR A 681 -23.34 28.98 -6.92
CA TYR A 681 -24.10 29.75 -7.91
C TYR A 681 -25.49 30.14 -7.40
N LEU A 682 -26.19 29.24 -6.70
CA LEU A 682 -27.48 29.57 -6.08
C LEU A 682 -27.32 30.64 -4.97
N SER A 683 -26.25 30.56 -4.18
CA SER A 683 -25.88 31.59 -3.21
C SER A 683 -25.67 32.96 -3.89
N TYR A 684 -24.88 33.00 -4.98
CA TYR A 684 -24.66 34.22 -5.77
C TYR A 684 -25.97 34.80 -6.35
N VAL A 685 -26.85 33.94 -6.87
CA VAL A 685 -28.15 34.37 -7.40
C VAL A 685 -29.03 34.92 -6.27
N ALA A 686 -29.11 34.25 -5.12
CA ALA A 686 -29.89 34.70 -3.97
C ALA A 686 -29.40 36.06 -3.44
N GLU A 687 -28.08 36.28 -3.39
CA GLU A 687 -27.50 37.60 -3.07
C GLU A 687 -27.91 38.68 -4.07
N GLY A 688 -27.87 38.36 -5.37
CA GLY A 688 -28.36 39.26 -6.42
C GLY A 688 -29.85 39.59 -6.31
N GLU A 689 -30.64 38.68 -5.75
CA GLU A 689 -32.07 38.84 -5.44
C GLU A 689 -32.33 39.45 -4.03
N GLN A 690 -31.28 39.86 -3.31
CA GLN A 690 -31.34 40.40 -1.94
C GLN A 690 -31.88 39.43 -0.87
N GLN A 691 -31.79 38.12 -1.11
CA GLN A 691 -32.19 37.05 -0.18
C GLN A 691 -30.98 36.56 0.62
N ILE A 692 -30.48 37.40 1.55
CA ILE A 692 -29.22 37.17 2.26
C ILE A 692 -29.23 35.88 3.10
N GLU A 693 -30.31 35.62 3.84
CA GLU A 693 -30.44 34.40 4.66
C GLU A 693 -30.38 33.15 3.78
N LEU A 694 -31.08 33.15 2.64
CA LEU A 694 -31.08 32.04 1.70
C LEU A 694 -29.68 31.82 1.08
N SER A 695 -28.95 32.89 0.76
CA SER A 695 -27.57 32.78 0.29
C SER A 695 -26.67 32.09 1.32
N GLN A 696 -26.82 32.44 2.60
CA GLN A 696 -26.04 31.85 3.69
C GLN A 696 -26.34 30.35 3.84
N GLU A 697 -27.59 29.92 3.72
CA GLU A 697 -27.99 28.52 3.75
C GLU A 697 -27.36 27.71 2.59
N PHE A 698 -27.37 28.26 1.37
CA PHE A 698 -26.69 27.64 0.23
C PHE A 698 -25.18 27.54 0.44
N LYS A 699 -24.54 28.61 0.93
CA LYS A 699 -23.11 28.61 1.24
C LYS A 699 -22.76 27.61 2.35
N ALA A 700 -23.59 27.49 3.38
CA ALA A 700 -23.40 26.50 4.44
C ALA A 700 -23.47 25.06 3.90
N SER A 701 -24.43 24.78 3.02
CA SER A 701 -24.54 23.49 2.34
C SER A 701 -23.34 23.21 1.42
N ALA A 702 -22.88 24.23 0.68
CA ALA A 702 -21.71 24.12 -0.18
C ALA A 702 -20.45 23.74 0.61
N ARG A 703 -20.22 24.38 1.77
CA ARG A 703 -19.11 24.06 2.68
C ARG A 703 -19.15 22.62 3.16
N LYS A 704 -20.34 22.13 3.53
CA LYS A 704 -20.52 20.75 3.98
C LYS A 704 -20.17 19.73 2.88
N ILE A 705 -20.66 19.94 1.65
CA ILE A 705 -20.33 19.07 0.52
C ILE A 705 -18.84 19.19 0.16
N TYR A 706 -18.27 20.38 0.22
CA TYR A 706 -16.84 20.58 0.00
C TYR A 706 -16.00 19.76 0.95
N GLU A 707 -16.29 19.82 2.25
CA GLU A 707 -15.54 19.05 3.25
C GLU A 707 -15.67 17.54 3.01
N ILE A 708 -16.83 17.05 2.56
CA ILE A 708 -17.02 15.63 2.20
C ILE A 708 -16.14 15.24 1.00
N VAL A 709 -16.12 16.06 -0.05
CA VAL A 709 -15.38 15.78 -1.29
C VAL A 709 -13.87 15.92 -1.10
N ASN A 710 -13.44 16.96 -0.40
CA ASN A 710 -12.04 17.30 -0.20
C ASN A 710 -11.45 16.59 1.04
N GLY A 711 -12.26 16.23 2.03
CA GLY A 711 -11.85 15.70 3.33
C GLY A 711 -11.47 16.76 4.36
N SER A 712 -11.19 17.98 3.93
CA SER A 712 -10.91 19.14 4.78
C SER A 712 -11.44 20.41 4.14
N MET A 713 -11.54 21.49 4.92
CA MET A 713 -11.90 22.81 4.40
C MET A 713 -10.75 23.55 3.69
N MET A 714 -9.57 22.93 3.56
CA MET A 714 -8.41 23.57 2.93
C MET A 714 -8.70 23.94 1.48
N GLY A 715 -8.47 25.19 1.12
CA GLY A 715 -8.66 25.71 -0.24
C GLY A 715 -10.07 26.20 -0.55
N PHE A 716 -11.05 26.09 0.35
CA PHE A 716 -12.42 26.55 0.09
C PHE A 716 -12.49 28.06 -0.16
N GLU A 717 -12.01 28.87 0.79
CA GLU A 717 -12.04 30.36 0.70
C GLU A 717 -11.12 30.91 -0.39
N LEU A 718 -10.16 30.11 -0.87
CA LEU A 718 -9.31 30.49 -1.99
C LEU A 718 -10.04 30.34 -3.33
N LYS A 719 -11.00 29.40 -3.42
CA LYS A 719 -11.76 29.14 -4.65
C LYS A 719 -13.02 29.99 -4.75
N TYR A 720 -13.76 30.17 -3.65
CA TYR A 720 -15.04 30.87 -3.59
C TYR A 720 -15.01 32.01 -2.57
#